data_AF-L7CSA4-F1
#
_entry.id   AF-L7CSA4-F1
#
_cell.length_a   1.000
_cell.length_b   1.000
_cell.length_c   1.000
_cell.angle_alpha   90.00
_cell.angle_beta   90.00
_cell.angle_gamma   90.00
#
_symmetry.space_group_name_H-M   'P 1'
#
loop_
_entity.id
_entity.type
_entity.pdbx_description
1 polymer ?
#
loop_
_entity_poly.entity_id
_entity_poly.type
_entity_poly.pdbx_seq_one_letter_code
_entity_poly.pdbx_strand_id
1 'polypeptide(L)'
;MFDSRDSSVSKTLLATPSPLRLLAAFALLLSGSAFAVAQDESDLLSNVRKLTFEGRRAGEGYFSADGTRMVFQSERDPSNPFYQIYVSDLETGDIQRVSPGFGKTTCGWIHPNGEKVLFASTHADANSERLQKEELDFRASGESRRYSWDYDPNYELYVAELDQIEPGTTKGLTALTSAMGYDAEASYSPDGKQIVFASNRAAYSRELTEREREQFERDPAFMIDLYIMNADGSNVKRLTNEPGYDGGPFFSPDGQRICWRRFAPNGATAEIFTMKTDGSDVQRLTEINAMSWAPFYHPSGEFLVFTTNKHGFANFELYLVRADGEGEPVRLTTTEGFDGLPVFLPNGNQLSWTTTRVVDSDGKVVMEDGEPKKSTSQIYLADFDVETARRRLGLTESSDNNSTDEDASLARSNLTATAPEFRPGDVMRHVDYLTRPELGGRLTGTPGEKRATAYVAAYLESLGFVPAGQNGTFFHDFEFPAGSTLGPANELTITTSSPGGDSATIDAELTESWTPLSFSQTGDIESGEVVFAGYGLQVPGDDENDEYDSYVHLNVADRWVLVLRDLPQDIPAEQRQRMARYGDPRRKATIARDLGARGIIFVAGPTSQVKRDVIRFDANASQAQVSLAAISISNEVASKLVRTGGHDLKELQSHLDDGKMAMGIPMSGITVEASIEINRRTGTGRNVIARLPADTEANSTDDVQFPVVMVGAHIDHLGRGGGSNSLARSDEENQVHVGADDNASGVAAMLEIAQYLVDQRNSGRVKMKRDLMVAAWSGEELGLFGSQAFVDDFSKLYPAAPIQEPSEDDIAIAHAHGMTPDAASLKDAVAVYLNLDMVGRLRDKLIVQGIGSSPGFEGEVQRRNVPVGVALQLDRTSTRLPTDASAFVARKVPILSGFTGAHEDYHTPRDTPDKLNYDGNADIANLFGLLTRGFLMSSDVPEFKLHEGQSTEEVPRARLTAYLGTIPDYAAGEVKGLKLSGVASGGPAETAGVRGGDVIVKLASQKIEDIYDYTYAIEALKIGETVEIVVNREGQDVTLSITPGSRD
;
A
#
# COMPACT_ATOMS: atom_id res chain seq x y z
N MET A 1 25.40 -24.60 -43.38
CA MET A 1 25.96 -25.44 -44.47
C MET A 1 27.48 -25.40 -44.34
N PHE A 2 28.21 -26.50 -44.18
CA PHE A 2 27.80 -27.92 -44.08
C PHE A 2 28.44 -28.61 -42.86
N ASP A 3 27.84 -29.72 -42.44
CA ASP A 3 28.30 -30.61 -41.36
C ASP A 3 28.77 -31.97 -41.96
N SER A 4 29.09 -32.94 -41.11
CA SER A 4 29.67 -34.29 -41.31
C SER A 4 31.20 -34.31 -41.30
N ARG A 5 31.93 -35.04 -40.45
CA ARG A 5 31.76 -36.31 -39.68
C ARG A 5 32.45 -37.54 -40.32
N ASP A 6 33.64 -37.82 -39.77
CA ASP A 6 33.91 -39.03 -38.97
C ASP A 6 34.35 -40.36 -39.65
N SER A 7 34.94 -41.23 -38.82
CA SER A 7 35.37 -42.62 -39.03
C SER A 7 36.69 -42.82 -39.82
N SER A 8 37.49 -43.89 -39.64
CA SER A 8 37.73 -44.87 -38.56
C SER A 8 39.01 -45.70 -38.95
N VAL A 9 39.69 -46.59 -38.19
CA VAL A 9 39.31 -47.91 -37.63
C VAL A 9 40.53 -48.56 -36.88
N SER A 10 40.36 -49.00 -35.61
CA SER A 10 41.03 -50.14 -34.91
C SER A 10 42.59 -50.28 -34.88
N LYS A 11 43.28 -51.19 -34.16
CA LYS A 11 42.98 -52.38 -33.29
C LYS A 11 44.23 -52.57 -32.36
N THR A 12 44.23 -53.12 -31.12
CA THR A 12 43.66 -54.38 -30.61
C THR A 12 43.66 -54.43 -29.05
N LEU A 13 42.67 -55.14 -28.48
CA LEU A 13 42.49 -55.79 -27.14
C LEU A 13 43.75 -55.98 -26.24
N LEU A 14 43.71 -56.05 -24.89
CA LEU A 14 42.68 -56.15 -23.81
C LEU A 14 43.36 -55.61 -22.47
N ALA A 15 42.87 -55.61 -21.21
CA ALA A 15 41.76 -56.26 -20.48
C ALA A 15 41.23 -55.40 -19.28
N THR A 16 40.42 -55.98 -18.38
CA THR A 16 39.77 -55.38 -17.17
C THR A 16 39.66 -56.43 -16.03
N PRO A 17 39.16 -56.15 -14.78
CA PRO A 17 38.56 -54.92 -14.22
C PRO A 17 39.00 -54.48 -12.77
N SER A 18 38.46 -53.32 -12.37
CA SER A 18 38.21 -52.65 -11.05
C SER A 18 38.11 -53.48 -9.73
N PRO A 19 38.07 -52.85 -8.50
CA PRO A 19 38.31 -51.43 -8.09
C PRO A 19 39.11 -51.20 -6.74
N LEU A 20 39.18 -49.91 -6.34
CA LEU A 20 39.16 -49.36 -4.96
C LEU A 20 40.49 -48.96 -4.25
N ARG A 21 40.34 -48.16 -3.18
CA ARG A 21 41.34 -47.23 -2.56
C ARG A 21 41.76 -47.67 -1.15
N LEU A 22 42.92 -47.19 -0.67
CA LEU A 22 43.12 -46.84 0.75
C LEU A 22 44.17 -45.72 0.95
N LEU A 23 44.20 -45.15 2.16
CA LEU A 23 44.99 -44.01 2.62
C LEU A 23 46.37 -44.43 3.17
N ALA A 24 47.34 -43.51 3.25
CA ALA A 24 47.77 -42.90 4.53
C ALA A 24 49.13 -42.15 4.46
N ALA A 25 49.27 -41.18 5.38
CA ALA A 25 50.53 -40.64 5.92
C ALA A 25 51.58 -40.02 4.97
N PHE A 26 51.44 -38.71 4.71
CA PHE A 26 52.52 -37.76 5.00
C PHE A 26 51.92 -36.39 5.37
N ALA A 27 52.30 -35.83 6.52
CA ALA A 27 51.74 -34.58 7.02
C ALA A 27 52.72 -33.84 7.93
N LEU A 28 53.27 -32.73 7.44
CA LEU A 28 53.61 -31.48 8.16
C LEU A 28 54.17 -30.47 7.13
N LEU A 29 54.18 -29.17 7.48
CA LEU A 29 54.78 -28.07 6.70
C LEU A 29 54.14 -27.79 5.32
N LEU A 30 52.93 -27.21 5.31
CA LEU A 30 52.54 -26.05 4.49
C LEU A 30 51.04 -25.73 4.70
N SER A 31 50.74 -24.88 5.68
CA SER A 31 49.39 -24.37 5.96
C SER A 31 49.46 -22.92 6.45
N GLY A 32 50.13 -22.08 5.66
CA GLY A 32 50.23 -20.62 5.85
C GLY A 32 49.36 -19.86 4.84
N SER A 33 48.22 -20.43 4.46
CA SER A 33 47.27 -19.82 3.54
C SER A 33 46.20 -19.11 4.36
N ALA A 34 46.29 -17.78 4.47
CA ALA A 34 45.19 -16.98 4.97
C ALA A 34 44.00 -17.15 4.02
N PHE A 35 42.88 -17.65 4.53
CA PHE A 35 41.61 -17.57 3.80
C PHE A 35 41.21 -16.10 3.75
N ALA A 36 41.17 -15.51 2.56
CA ALA A 36 40.47 -14.27 2.35
C ALA A 36 38.98 -14.54 2.61
N VAL A 37 38.49 -14.07 3.75
CA VAL A 37 37.05 -14.05 4.03
C VAL A 37 36.42 -13.16 2.98
N ALA A 38 35.39 -13.67 2.28
CA ALA A 38 34.57 -12.81 1.43
C ALA A 38 33.91 -11.77 2.34
N GLN A 39 34.26 -10.50 2.15
CA GLN A 39 33.62 -9.40 2.87
C GLN A 39 32.20 -9.27 2.33
N ASP A 40 31.21 -9.52 3.18
CA ASP A 40 29.82 -9.27 2.84
C ASP A 40 29.55 -7.76 2.91
N GLU A 41 28.62 -7.32 2.06
CA GLU A 41 28.12 -5.94 2.03
C GLU A 41 27.13 -5.70 3.19
N SER A 42 26.39 -6.74 3.58
CA SER A 42 25.46 -6.72 4.73
C SER A 42 26.16 -6.66 6.10
N ASP A 43 27.48 -6.87 6.17
CA ASP A 43 28.29 -6.61 7.36
C ASP A 43 28.54 -5.10 7.61
N LEU A 44 28.23 -4.24 6.62
CA LEU A 44 28.51 -2.80 6.66
C LEU A 44 27.30 -1.93 6.34
N LEU A 45 26.34 -2.43 5.54
CA LEU A 45 25.13 -1.71 5.14
C LEU A 45 23.86 -2.49 5.49
N SER A 46 22.88 -1.80 6.08
CA SER A 46 21.53 -2.33 6.31
C SER A 46 20.45 -1.30 5.96
N ASN A 47 19.18 -1.74 5.89
CA ASN A 47 18.02 -0.88 5.62
C ASN A 47 18.14 -0.03 4.33
N VAL A 48 18.74 -0.61 3.29
CA VAL A 48 19.02 0.04 2.01
C VAL A 48 17.72 0.49 1.33
N ARG A 49 17.46 1.80 1.30
CA ARG A 49 16.27 2.38 0.66
C ARG A 49 16.61 3.48 -0.33
N LYS A 50 15.77 3.62 -1.35
CA LYS A 50 15.88 4.65 -2.40
C LYS A 50 15.40 6.00 -1.86
N LEU A 51 16.07 7.09 -2.23
CA LEU A 51 15.66 8.47 -1.89
C LEU A 51 15.00 9.20 -3.08
N THR A 52 15.47 8.98 -4.31
CA THR A 52 14.98 9.72 -5.49
C THR A 52 14.13 8.85 -6.42
N PHE A 53 12.80 9.02 -6.33
CA PHE A 53 11.83 8.24 -7.10
C PHE A 53 11.51 8.87 -8.46
N GLU A 54 11.39 10.19 -8.50
CA GLU A 54 11.01 10.96 -9.69
C GLU A 54 12.20 11.37 -10.57
N GLY A 55 11.92 11.42 -11.88
CA GLY A 55 12.87 11.86 -12.90
C GLY A 55 13.58 10.71 -13.62
N ARG A 56 14.08 11.01 -14.82
CA ARG A 56 14.84 10.09 -15.66
C ARG A 56 16.07 9.54 -14.93
N ARG A 57 16.74 10.40 -14.14
CA ARG A 57 17.87 10.05 -13.29
C ARG A 57 18.10 11.11 -12.20
N ALA A 58 18.78 10.69 -11.15
CA ALA A 58 19.41 11.56 -10.16
C ALA A 58 20.83 11.06 -9.85
N GLY A 59 21.55 11.85 -9.08
CA GLY A 59 22.85 11.52 -8.51
C GLY A 59 23.41 12.72 -7.75
N GLU A 60 24.56 12.55 -7.10
CA GLU A 60 25.29 13.61 -6.37
C GLU A 60 24.39 14.35 -5.36
N GLY A 61 24.19 13.75 -4.18
CA GLY A 61 23.40 14.33 -3.09
C GLY A 61 24.23 14.61 -1.84
N TYR A 62 24.12 15.83 -1.29
CA TYR A 62 24.81 16.26 -0.07
C TYR A 62 23.83 16.81 0.96
N PHE A 63 24.18 16.69 2.25
CA PHE A 63 23.25 16.91 3.36
C PHE A 63 23.51 18.23 4.09
N SER A 64 22.47 18.79 4.69
CA SER A 64 22.58 19.92 5.63
C SER A 64 23.30 19.50 6.91
N ALA A 65 23.85 20.46 7.66
CA ALA A 65 24.66 20.19 8.85
C ALA A 65 23.90 19.51 10.01
N ASP A 66 22.56 19.63 10.02
CA ASP A 66 21.63 18.96 10.93
C ASP A 66 21.09 17.63 10.38
N GLY A 67 21.36 17.30 9.12
CA GLY A 67 20.88 16.10 8.44
C GLY A 67 19.42 16.14 7.96
N THR A 68 18.67 17.23 8.20
CA THR A 68 17.24 17.32 7.87
C THR A 68 16.94 17.52 6.38
N ARG A 69 17.94 17.89 5.56
CA ARG A 69 17.78 18.20 4.13
C ARG A 69 18.90 17.62 3.28
N MET A 70 18.57 17.30 2.03
CA MET A 70 19.53 16.89 0.99
C MET A 70 19.41 17.80 -0.22
N VAL A 71 20.50 18.45 -0.64
CA VAL A 71 20.61 19.04 -1.98
C VAL A 71 21.08 17.97 -2.95
N PHE A 72 20.49 17.91 -4.14
CA PHE A 72 20.84 16.91 -5.15
C PHE A 72 20.54 17.40 -6.57
N GLN A 73 21.11 16.73 -7.58
CA GLN A 73 20.80 16.99 -8.99
C GLN A 73 19.93 15.90 -9.64
N SER A 74 18.97 16.32 -10.48
CA SER A 74 18.06 15.39 -11.16
C SER A 74 17.57 15.90 -12.53
N GLU A 75 17.48 14.99 -13.50
CA GLU A 75 16.75 15.21 -14.77
C GLU A 75 15.28 14.81 -14.55
N ARG A 76 14.46 15.74 -14.04
CA ARG A 76 13.03 15.50 -13.75
C ARG A 76 12.04 16.50 -14.32
N ASP A 77 12.50 17.65 -14.83
CA ASP A 77 11.64 18.60 -15.55
C ASP A 77 11.59 18.21 -17.04
N PRO A 78 10.41 17.88 -17.62
CA PRO A 78 10.31 17.52 -19.03
C PRO A 78 10.66 18.68 -20.00
N SER A 79 10.71 19.93 -19.53
CA SER A 79 11.13 21.10 -20.29
C SER A 79 12.65 21.34 -20.28
N ASN A 80 13.43 20.63 -19.44
CA ASN A 80 14.88 20.76 -19.36
C ASN A 80 15.58 19.39 -19.47
N PRO A 81 16.39 19.15 -20.52
CA PRO A 81 17.09 17.88 -20.73
C PRO A 81 18.36 17.72 -19.87
N PHE A 82 18.77 18.74 -19.12
CA PHE A 82 19.96 18.74 -18.28
C PHE A 82 19.62 18.53 -16.80
N TYR A 83 20.64 18.20 -16.01
CA TYR A 83 20.52 18.21 -14.56
C TYR A 83 20.11 19.60 -14.07
N GLN A 84 19.19 19.61 -13.10
CA GLN A 84 18.73 20.76 -12.32
C GLN A 84 18.91 20.46 -10.83
N ILE A 85 19.12 21.50 -10.02
CA ILE A 85 19.41 21.40 -8.58
C ILE A 85 18.13 21.52 -7.77
N TYR A 86 17.93 20.58 -6.84
CA TYR A 86 16.79 20.50 -5.94
C TYR A 86 17.27 20.35 -4.50
N VAL A 87 16.45 20.80 -3.55
CA VAL A 87 16.56 20.42 -2.13
C VAL A 87 15.36 19.56 -1.79
N SER A 88 15.62 18.37 -1.25
CA SER A 88 14.65 17.56 -0.54
C SER A 88 14.71 17.89 0.95
N ASP A 89 13.56 18.06 1.55
CA ASP A 89 13.36 17.99 2.99
C ASP A 89 13.15 16.52 3.37
N LEU A 90 13.93 16.02 4.33
CA LEU A 90 13.99 14.60 4.72
C LEU A 90 13.11 14.27 5.93
N GLU A 91 12.51 15.28 6.58
CA GLU A 91 11.46 15.08 7.58
C GLU A 91 10.07 14.97 6.92
N THR A 92 9.85 15.68 5.80
CA THR A 92 8.53 15.80 5.16
C THR A 92 8.41 15.19 3.77
N GLY A 93 9.54 14.92 3.10
CA GLY A 93 9.59 14.52 1.70
C GLY A 93 9.29 15.65 0.69
N ASP A 94 9.14 16.92 1.12
CA ASP A 94 8.98 18.04 0.18
C ASP A 94 10.23 18.23 -0.68
N ILE A 95 10.05 18.63 -1.95
CA ILE A 95 11.17 18.87 -2.87
C ILE A 95 10.99 20.22 -3.58
N GLN A 96 11.92 21.15 -3.36
CA GLN A 96 11.98 22.46 -3.98
C GLN A 96 13.07 22.48 -5.07
N ARG A 97 12.78 23.04 -6.26
CA ARG A 97 13.83 23.36 -7.23
C ARG A 97 14.54 24.65 -6.82
N VAL A 98 15.87 24.58 -6.74
CA VAL A 98 16.75 25.70 -6.40
C VAL A 98 17.32 26.36 -7.66
N SER A 99 17.62 25.58 -8.70
CA SER A 99 18.13 26.11 -9.96
C SER A 99 17.07 26.83 -10.80
N PRO A 100 17.46 27.75 -11.71
CA PRO A 100 16.51 28.60 -12.43
C PRO A 100 15.66 27.87 -13.48
N GLY A 101 15.85 26.56 -13.69
CA GLY A 101 15.05 25.75 -14.62
C GLY A 101 15.57 25.73 -16.07
N PHE A 102 16.60 26.53 -16.39
CA PHE A 102 17.22 26.58 -17.71
C PHE A 102 18.76 26.58 -17.63
N GLY A 103 19.40 26.22 -18.75
CA GLY A 103 20.86 25.99 -18.80
C GLY A 103 21.28 24.71 -18.07
N LYS A 104 22.59 24.44 -18.08
CA LYS A 104 23.19 23.29 -17.37
C LYS A 104 23.40 23.65 -15.89
N THR A 105 23.36 22.65 -15.00
CA THR A 105 23.78 22.78 -13.59
C THR A 105 24.49 21.52 -13.11
N THR A 106 25.31 21.66 -12.07
CA THR A 106 25.98 20.55 -11.37
C THR A 106 26.36 20.95 -9.94
N CYS A 107 26.69 19.96 -9.09
CA CYS A 107 27.38 20.16 -7.80
C CYS A 107 26.71 21.17 -6.86
N GLY A 108 25.53 20.85 -6.36
CA GLY A 108 24.86 21.62 -5.31
C GLY A 108 25.43 21.34 -3.91
N TRP A 109 25.50 22.32 -3.01
CA TRP A 109 25.95 22.14 -1.62
C TRP A 109 25.17 23.05 -0.66
N ILE A 110 24.62 22.52 0.44
CA ILE A 110 23.91 23.32 1.46
C ILE A 110 24.94 24.01 2.38
N HIS A 111 24.87 25.34 2.51
CA HIS A 111 25.70 26.10 3.42
C HIS A 111 25.42 25.68 4.90
N PRO A 112 26.41 25.60 5.80
CA PRO A 112 26.24 25.02 7.15
C PRO A 112 25.18 25.66 8.07
N ASN A 113 24.57 26.79 7.71
CA ASN A 113 23.43 27.36 8.43
C ASN A 113 22.05 26.91 7.93
N GLY A 114 21.97 26.11 6.86
CA GLY A 114 20.71 25.58 6.30
C GLY A 114 19.88 26.58 5.47
N GLU A 115 20.31 27.84 5.34
CA GLU A 115 19.56 28.91 4.64
C GLU A 115 19.91 29.03 3.14
N LYS A 116 21.09 28.56 2.73
CA LYS A 116 21.65 28.82 1.40
C LYS A 116 22.13 27.56 0.68
N VAL A 117 22.11 27.59 -0.65
CA VAL A 117 22.65 26.53 -1.51
C VAL A 117 23.62 27.10 -2.54
N LEU A 118 24.85 26.63 -2.51
CA LEU A 118 25.86 26.84 -3.56
C LEU A 118 25.61 25.85 -4.71
N PHE A 119 25.76 26.26 -5.97
CA PHE A 119 25.78 25.35 -7.12
C PHE A 119 26.48 25.98 -8.34
N ALA A 120 26.90 25.15 -9.30
CA ALA A 120 27.44 25.61 -10.58
C ALA A 120 26.37 25.66 -11.67
N SER A 121 26.39 26.67 -12.54
CA SER A 121 25.43 26.78 -13.66
C SER A 121 25.94 27.57 -14.87
N THR A 122 25.44 27.23 -16.06
CA THR A 122 25.68 27.97 -17.31
C THR A 122 24.56 28.97 -17.67
N HIS A 123 23.58 29.19 -16.80
CA HIS A 123 22.34 29.93 -17.16
C HIS A 123 22.57 31.40 -17.59
N ALA A 124 23.73 31.99 -17.29
CA ALA A 124 24.10 33.32 -17.76
C ALA A 124 24.65 33.35 -19.21
N ASP A 125 24.98 32.21 -19.82
CA ASP A 125 25.30 32.13 -21.25
C ASP A 125 24.04 32.44 -22.09
N ALA A 126 24.15 33.44 -22.96
CA ALA A 126 23.11 33.83 -23.90
C ALA A 126 22.70 32.73 -24.90
N ASN A 127 23.45 31.61 -24.97
CA ASN A 127 23.08 30.42 -25.74
C ASN A 127 22.36 29.34 -24.93
N SER A 128 22.26 29.43 -23.59
CA SER A 128 21.73 28.33 -22.76
C SER A 128 20.35 27.83 -23.21
N GLU A 129 19.40 28.73 -23.51
CA GLU A 129 18.07 28.36 -24.04
C GLU A 129 18.15 27.67 -25.42
N ARG A 130 19.05 28.14 -26.29
CA ARG A 130 19.27 27.56 -27.63
C ARG A 130 19.86 26.15 -27.52
N LEU A 131 20.87 25.97 -26.68
CA LEU A 131 21.51 24.67 -26.44
C LEU A 131 20.57 23.68 -25.76
N GLN A 132 19.73 24.16 -24.83
CA GLN A 132 18.64 23.40 -24.21
C GLN A 132 17.62 22.92 -25.25
N LYS A 133 17.23 23.79 -26.19
CA LYS A 133 16.35 23.38 -27.30
C LYS A 133 17.03 22.38 -28.24
N GLU A 134 18.27 22.63 -28.64
CA GLU A 134 19.02 21.73 -29.55
C GLU A 134 19.20 20.33 -28.95
N GLU A 135 19.38 20.20 -27.64
CA GLU A 135 19.40 18.91 -26.94
C GLU A 135 18.01 18.24 -26.89
N LEU A 136 16.92 18.99 -26.73
CA LEU A 136 15.55 18.46 -26.81
C LEU A 136 15.22 17.97 -28.22
N ASP A 137 15.52 18.78 -29.24
CA ASP A 137 15.33 18.43 -30.66
C ASP A 137 16.18 17.19 -31.04
N PHE A 138 17.42 17.10 -30.53
CA PHE A 138 18.27 15.91 -30.68
C PHE A 138 17.67 14.67 -30.01
N ARG A 139 17.18 14.78 -28.76
CA ARG A 139 16.52 13.66 -28.06
C ARG A 139 15.24 13.21 -28.77
N ALA A 140 14.48 14.14 -29.35
CA ALA A 140 13.26 13.86 -30.11
C ALA A 140 13.52 13.13 -31.44
N SER A 141 14.74 13.21 -31.99
CA SER A 141 15.12 12.49 -33.23
C SER A 141 15.25 10.97 -33.04
N GLY A 142 15.45 10.50 -31.80
CA GLY A 142 15.77 9.11 -31.50
C GLY A 142 17.24 8.72 -31.73
N GLU A 143 18.10 9.65 -32.19
CA GLU A 143 19.54 9.42 -32.24
C GLU A 143 20.16 9.28 -30.84
N SER A 144 21.30 8.59 -30.76
CA SER A 144 22.03 8.42 -29.51
C SER A 144 23.52 8.72 -29.67
N ARG A 145 24.11 9.34 -28.66
CA ARG A 145 25.54 9.62 -28.56
C ARG A 145 26.07 9.05 -27.24
N ARG A 146 27.34 8.61 -27.23
CA ARG A 146 28.00 8.18 -25.98
C ARG A 146 28.05 9.37 -25.03
N TYR A 147 27.69 9.16 -23.77
CA TYR A 147 27.80 10.17 -22.74
C TYR A 147 29.26 10.61 -22.55
N SER A 148 29.46 11.92 -22.48
CA SER A 148 30.68 12.59 -22.04
C SER A 148 30.26 13.66 -21.06
N TRP A 149 31.09 13.94 -20.06
CA TRP A 149 31.00 15.21 -19.35
C TRP A 149 31.44 16.35 -20.29
N ASP A 150 30.94 17.54 -20.04
CA ASP A 150 31.18 18.74 -20.84
C ASP A 150 31.69 19.84 -19.92
N TYR A 151 32.99 20.13 -20.03
CA TYR A 151 33.69 21.13 -19.21
C TYR A 151 33.45 22.54 -19.78
N ASP A 152 32.18 22.91 -19.84
CA ASP A 152 31.68 24.14 -20.46
C ASP A 152 32.32 25.38 -19.80
N PRO A 153 33.00 26.26 -20.56
CA PRO A 153 33.70 27.43 -20.01
C PRO A 153 32.79 28.59 -19.59
N ASN A 154 31.47 28.39 -19.61
CA ASN A 154 30.47 29.32 -19.10
C ASN A 154 29.85 28.85 -17.77
N TYR A 155 30.41 27.81 -17.14
CA TYR A 155 30.01 27.41 -15.79
C TYR A 155 30.55 28.42 -14.76
N GLU A 156 29.63 29.07 -14.05
CA GLU A 156 29.93 29.98 -12.94
C GLU A 156 29.26 29.45 -11.66
N LEU A 157 29.82 29.80 -10.49
CA LEU A 157 29.27 29.46 -9.18
C LEU A 157 28.23 30.48 -8.71
N TYR A 158 27.10 29.98 -8.22
CA TYR A 158 25.98 30.77 -7.70
C TYR A 158 25.58 30.32 -6.30
N VAL A 159 25.11 31.27 -5.49
CA VAL A 159 24.44 31.00 -4.21
C VAL A 159 22.97 31.36 -4.34
N ALA A 160 22.11 30.43 -3.94
CA ALA A 160 20.68 30.58 -3.75
C ALA A 160 20.35 30.86 -2.28
N GLU A 161 19.58 31.92 -2.03
CA GLU A 161 18.95 32.22 -0.73
C GLU A 161 17.58 31.52 -0.68
N LEU A 162 17.42 30.43 0.09
CA LEU A 162 16.27 29.50 -0.06
C LEU A 162 14.90 30.13 0.19
N ASP A 163 14.83 31.17 1.01
CA ASP A 163 13.61 31.93 1.32
C ASP A 163 13.18 32.90 0.19
N GLN A 164 14.07 33.17 -0.77
CA GLN A 164 13.89 34.13 -1.86
C GLN A 164 13.80 33.49 -3.24
N ILE A 165 14.06 32.17 -3.38
CA ILE A 165 13.97 31.44 -4.64
C ILE A 165 12.54 31.40 -5.17
N GLU A 166 12.37 31.87 -6.40
CA GLU A 166 11.14 31.72 -7.18
C GLU A 166 11.40 30.72 -8.32
N PRO A 167 10.97 29.45 -8.19
CA PRO A 167 11.38 28.37 -9.10
C PRO A 167 11.04 28.64 -10.57
N GLY A 168 12.02 28.48 -11.46
CA GLY A 168 11.88 28.86 -12.88
C GLY A 168 12.36 30.28 -13.20
N THR A 169 12.97 30.98 -12.23
CA THR A 169 13.56 32.32 -12.41
C THR A 169 14.96 32.38 -11.82
N THR A 170 15.68 33.47 -12.08
CA THR A 170 16.98 33.78 -11.44
C THR A 170 16.86 34.58 -10.14
N LYS A 171 15.64 34.80 -9.63
CA LYS A 171 15.40 35.53 -8.37
C LYS A 171 15.89 34.70 -7.18
N GLY A 172 16.58 35.36 -6.24
CA GLY A 172 17.24 34.72 -5.10
C GLY A 172 18.64 34.15 -5.40
N LEU A 173 19.14 34.29 -6.64
CA LEU A 173 20.49 33.86 -7.02
C LEU A 173 21.50 35.02 -6.99
N THR A 174 22.69 34.75 -6.47
CA THR A 174 23.86 35.65 -6.50
C THR A 174 25.05 34.92 -7.11
N ALA A 175 25.71 35.50 -8.12
CA ALA A 175 26.94 34.94 -8.68
C ALA A 175 28.14 35.21 -7.75
N LEU A 176 28.97 34.19 -7.52
CA LEU A 176 30.24 34.30 -6.78
C LEU A 176 31.45 34.43 -7.71
N THR A 177 31.33 33.95 -8.95
CA THR A 177 32.39 33.98 -9.96
C THR A 177 31.91 34.72 -11.22
N SER A 178 32.87 35.07 -12.08
CA SER A 178 32.64 35.72 -13.37
C SER A 178 33.86 35.53 -14.29
N ALA A 179 34.48 34.34 -14.26
CA ALA A 179 35.81 34.08 -14.78
C ALA A 179 35.82 32.88 -15.73
N MET A 180 35.80 33.16 -17.03
CA MET A 180 35.74 32.15 -18.11
C MET A 180 36.57 30.90 -17.83
N GLY A 181 35.88 29.76 -17.77
CA GLY A 181 36.38 28.50 -17.26
C GLY A 181 35.22 27.64 -16.75
N TYR A 182 35.51 26.39 -16.42
CA TYR A 182 34.59 25.48 -15.78
C TYR A 182 34.64 25.70 -14.26
N ASP A 183 33.95 26.70 -13.70
CA ASP A 183 33.91 26.90 -12.24
C ASP A 183 32.82 26.02 -11.61
N ALA A 184 33.20 24.85 -11.08
CA ALA A 184 32.26 23.87 -10.54
C ALA A 184 32.88 22.97 -9.44
N GLU A 185 32.15 21.91 -9.06
CA GLU A 185 32.58 20.93 -8.05
C GLU A 185 32.99 21.60 -6.73
N ALA A 186 32.10 22.47 -6.25
CA ALA A 186 32.38 23.37 -5.13
C ALA A 186 31.75 22.90 -3.82
N SER A 187 32.47 23.04 -2.71
CA SER A 187 31.99 22.73 -1.36
C SER A 187 32.37 23.83 -0.36
N TYR A 188 31.53 24.02 0.67
CA TYR A 188 31.81 24.94 1.78
C TYR A 188 32.73 24.32 2.84
N SER A 189 33.49 25.16 3.53
CA SER A 189 34.13 24.79 4.79
C SER A 189 33.08 24.47 5.86
N PRO A 190 33.38 23.61 6.87
CA PRO A 190 32.41 23.26 7.93
C PRO A 190 31.90 24.48 8.72
N ASP A 191 32.66 25.58 8.73
CA ASP A 191 32.33 26.84 9.40
C ASP A 191 31.66 27.89 8.49
N GLY A 192 31.37 27.52 7.23
CA GLY A 192 30.69 28.32 6.21
C GLY A 192 31.52 29.45 5.57
N LYS A 193 32.76 29.71 6.01
CA LYS A 193 33.50 30.93 5.63
C LYS A 193 34.27 30.84 4.31
N GLN A 194 34.58 29.63 3.84
CA GLN A 194 35.36 29.42 2.63
C GLN A 194 34.66 28.45 1.68
N ILE A 195 34.99 28.57 0.40
CA ILE A 195 34.57 27.64 -0.66
C ILE A 195 35.83 27.11 -1.34
N VAL A 196 35.93 25.79 -1.49
CA VAL A 196 36.90 25.14 -2.37
C VAL A 196 36.17 24.66 -3.62
N PHE A 197 36.79 24.77 -4.79
CA PHE A 197 36.17 24.42 -6.08
C PHE A 197 37.22 24.01 -7.12
N ALA A 198 36.78 23.37 -8.20
CA ALA A 198 37.63 22.99 -9.33
C ALA A 198 37.43 23.98 -10.50
N SER A 199 38.51 24.33 -11.22
CA SER A 199 38.42 25.21 -12.39
C SER A 199 39.61 25.13 -13.35
N ASN A 200 39.33 25.31 -14.64
CA ASN A 200 40.35 25.51 -15.69
C ASN A 200 40.52 26.98 -16.10
N ARG A 201 40.03 27.95 -15.32
CA ARG A 201 40.20 29.40 -15.55
C ARG A 201 41.67 29.83 -15.75
N ALA A 202 42.64 29.04 -15.29
CA ALA A 202 44.05 29.23 -15.59
C ALA A 202 44.33 29.23 -17.10
N ALA A 203 43.71 28.33 -17.87
CA ALA A 203 43.93 28.19 -19.32
C ALA A 203 43.48 29.42 -20.13
N TYR A 204 42.45 30.14 -19.65
CA TYR A 204 41.91 31.34 -20.27
C TYR A 204 42.60 32.65 -19.82
N SER A 205 43.30 32.63 -18.67
CA SER A 205 43.85 33.84 -18.03
C SER A 205 45.36 34.01 -18.12
N ARG A 206 46.11 33.01 -18.63
CA ARG A 206 47.57 33.10 -18.87
C ARG A 206 47.96 32.69 -20.29
N GLU A 207 49.19 33.01 -20.66
CA GLU A 207 49.81 32.43 -21.86
C GLU A 207 50.09 30.92 -21.65
N LEU A 208 49.58 30.11 -22.57
CA LEU A 208 49.85 28.66 -22.64
C LEU A 208 51.02 28.36 -23.57
N THR A 209 51.90 27.46 -23.12
CA THR A 209 52.90 26.82 -23.99
C THR A 209 52.19 26.00 -25.07
N GLU A 210 52.88 25.72 -26.18
CA GLU A 210 52.27 25.00 -27.32
C GLU A 210 51.67 23.66 -26.91
N ARG A 211 52.39 22.88 -26.09
CA ARG A 211 51.93 21.57 -25.58
C ARG A 211 50.73 21.68 -24.65
N GLU A 212 50.63 22.74 -23.85
CA GLU A 212 49.45 22.98 -23.01
C GLU A 212 48.24 23.34 -23.86
N ARG A 213 48.42 24.19 -24.88
CA ARG A 213 47.38 24.54 -25.86
C ARG A 213 46.90 23.33 -26.66
N GLU A 214 47.79 22.57 -27.29
CA GLU A 214 47.47 21.34 -28.03
C GLU A 214 46.66 20.34 -27.18
N GLN A 215 47.01 20.20 -25.89
CA GLN A 215 46.35 19.26 -24.99
C GLN A 215 45.03 19.81 -24.43
N PHE A 216 44.92 21.12 -24.19
CA PHE A 216 43.69 21.77 -23.72
C PHE A 216 42.63 21.87 -24.82
N GLU A 217 43.02 22.17 -26.06
CA GLU A 217 42.15 22.12 -27.24
C GLU A 217 41.60 20.71 -27.52
N ARG A 218 42.32 19.67 -27.06
CA ARG A 218 41.91 18.27 -27.15
C ARG A 218 41.06 17.80 -25.97
N ASP A 219 41.37 18.26 -24.77
CA ASP A 219 40.73 17.86 -23.52
C ASP A 219 40.83 18.99 -22.46
N PRO A 220 39.78 19.81 -22.29
CA PRO A 220 39.76 20.88 -21.30
C PRO A 220 39.86 20.40 -19.84
N ALA A 221 39.71 19.10 -19.57
CA ALA A 221 39.92 18.52 -18.24
C ALA A 221 41.38 18.56 -17.79
N PHE A 222 42.33 18.53 -18.74
CA PHE A 222 43.78 18.46 -18.49
C PHE A 222 44.38 19.71 -17.79
N MET A 223 43.59 20.76 -17.63
CA MET A 223 44.00 21.99 -16.93
C MET A 223 43.01 22.39 -15.84
N ILE A 224 42.25 21.44 -15.27
CA ILE A 224 41.39 21.67 -14.12
C ILE A 224 42.23 21.60 -12.85
N ASP A 225 42.35 22.74 -12.17
CA ASP A 225 43.06 22.92 -10.90
C ASP A 225 42.07 23.16 -9.74
N LEU A 226 42.54 22.95 -8.51
CA LEU A 226 41.79 23.38 -7.33
C LEU A 226 42.04 24.86 -6.99
N TYR A 227 40.98 25.52 -6.53
CA TYR A 227 40.97 26.88 -6.04
C TYR A 227 40.22 26.97 -4.71
N ILE A 228 40.57 27.95 -3.87
CA ILE A 228 39.86 28.30 -2.65
C ILE A 228 39.54 29.80 -2.65
N MET A 229 38.39 30.18 -2.10
CA MET A 229 37.95 31.57 -1.95
C MET A 229 37.15 31.74 -0.66
N ASN A 230 36.85 32.99 -0.29
CA ASN A 230 35.87 33.29 0.74
C ASN A 230 34.45 32.97 0.25
N ALA A 231 33.51 32.73 1.18
CA ALA A 231 32.10 32.48 0.87
C ALA A 231 31.37 33.60 0.11
N ASP A 232 31.94 34.81 0.05
CA ASP A 232 31.45 35.97 -0.71
C ASP A 232 32.08 36.09 -2.12
N GLY A 233 32.82 35.07 -2.57
CA GLY A 233 33.56 35.06 -3.84
C GLY A 233 34.90 35.81 -3.81
N SER A 234 35.25 36.47 -2.70
CA SER A 234 36.49 37.25 -2.61
C SER A 234 37.74 36.40 -2.33
N ASN A 235 38.92 36.97 -2.57
CA ASN A 235 40.22 36.38 -2.23
C ASN A 235 40.53 35.01 -2.87
N VAL A 236 40.06 34.79 -4.10
CA VAL A 236 40.34 33.57 -4.87
C VAL A 236 41.85 33.28 -4.97
N LYS A 237 42.25 32.07 -4.59
CA LYS A 237 43.62 31.56 -4.61
C LYS A 237 43.66 30.16 -5.24
N ARG A 238 44.56 29.94 -6.20
CA ARG A 238 44.85 28.60 -6.76
C ARG A 238 45.64 27.76 -5.75
N LEU A 239 45.28 26.48 -5.59
CA LEU A 239 45.91 25.52 -4.69
C LEU A 239 46.76 24.47 -5.42
N THR A 240 46.33 23.97 -6.58
CA THR A 240 47.09 22.99 -7.37
C THR A 240 47.49 23.53 -8.74
N ASN A 241 48.51 22.92 -9.36
CA ASN A 241 49.08 23.36 -10.64
C ASN A 241 49.79 22.23 -11.42
N GLU A 242 49.44 20.97 -11.16
CA GLU A 242 50.04 19.79 -11.80
C GLU A 242 49.29 19.41 -13.09
N PRO A 243 49.96 18.90 -14.15
CA PRO A 243 49.29 18.58 -15.41
C PRO A 243 48.34 17.38 -15.28
N GLY A 244 47.05 17.57 -15.57
CA GLY A 244 46.01 16.56 -15.39
C GLY A 244 44.71 17.20 -14.90
N TYR A 245 43.86 16.39 -14.29
CA TYR A 245 42.60 16.83 -13.72
C TYR A 245 42.66 16.69 -12.19
N ASP A 246 42.46 17.78 -11.45
CA ASP A 246 42.24 17.81 -10.00
C ASP A 246 40.82 18.31 -9.69
N GLY A 247 39.96 17.48 -9.09
CA GLY A 247 38.58 17.93 -8.80
C GLY A 247 37.80 17.11 -7.79
N GLY A 248 36.54 17.47 -7.58
CA GLY A 248 35.74 17.04 -6.42
C GLY A 248 36.44 17.32 -5.08
N PRO A 249 36.84 18.57 -4.79
CA PRO A 249 37.42 18.95 -3.52
C PRO A 249 36.37 19.03 -2.40
N PHE A 250 36.66 18.39 -1.26
CA PHE A 250 35.86 18.48 -0.03
C PHE A 250 36.75 18.78 1.17
N PHE A 251 36.28 19.61 2.10
CA PHE A 251 36.98 19.85 3.36
C PHE A 251 36.88 18.64 4.30
N SER A 252 37.87 18.47 5.18
CA SER A 252 37.75 17.59 6.35
C SER A 252 36.74 18.15 7.37
N PRO A 253 36.15 17.32 8.26
CA PRO A 253 35.14 17.78 9.22
C PRO A 253 35.62 18.87 10.19
N ASP A 254 36.93 18.96 10.42
CA ASP A 254 37.59 19.98 11.24
C ASP A 254 38.03 21.24 10.44
N GLY A 255 37.83 21.25 9.12
CA GLY A 255 38.21 22.34 8.23
C GLY A 255 39.72 22.51 7.99
N GLN A 256 40.58 21.61 8.49
CA GLN A 256 42.04 21.78 8.38
C GLN A 256 42.63 21.24 7.06
N ARG A 257 41.96 20.27 6.43
CA ARG A 257 42.39 19.62 5.19
C ARG A 257 41.33 19.72 4.09
N ILE A 258 41.77 19.43 2.87
CA ILE A 258 40.94 19.19 1.69
C ILE A 258 41.30 17.79 1.17
N CYS A 259 40.32 17.00 0.71
CA CYS A 259 40.53 15.79 -0.10
C CYS A 259 39.98 15.98 -1.52
N TRP A 260 40.57 15.34 -2.52
CA TRP A 260 40.11 15.42 -3.91
C TRP A 260 40.57 14.21 -4.75
N ARG A 261 40.09 14.10 -6.01
CA ARG A 261 40.60 13.13 -7.01
C ARG A 261 41.62 13.79 -7.94
N ARG A 262 42.78 13.16 -8.12
CA ARG A 262 43.79 13.54 -9.13
C ARG A 262 43.90 12.47 -10.20
N PHE A 263 43.72 12.85 -11.46
CA PHE A 263 43.95 11.96 -12.61
C PHE A 263 45.42 11.95 -12.99
N ALA A 264 45.91 10.82 -13.50
CA ALA A 264 47.19 10.74 -14.17
C ALA A 264 47.19 11.59 -15.47
N PRO A 265 48.33 12.14 -15.93
CA PRO A 265 48.40 13.00 -17.12
C PRO A 265 48.00 12.36 -18.46
N ASN A 266 47.61 11.08 -18.46
CA ASN A 266 47.10 10.33 -19.61
C ASN A 266 45.58 10.04 -19.51
N GLY A 267 44.91 10.48 -18.45
CA GLY A 267 43.48 10.25 -18.18
C GLY A 267 43.09 8.82 -17.82
N ALA A 268 44.04 7.89 -17.68
CA ALA A 268 43.75 6.45 -17.59
C ALA A 268 43.46 5.94 -16.16
N THR A 269 43.98 6.63 -15.15
CA THR A 269 43.80 6.30 -13.73
C THR A 269 43.58 7.59 -12.91
N ALA A 270 42.96 7.45 -11.75
CA ALA A 270 42.82 8.52 -10.78
C ALA A 270 42.98 7.97 -9.35
N GLU A 271 43.46 8.82 -8.46
CA GLU A 271 43.75 8.47 -7.07
C GLU A 271 43.29 9.58 -6.12
N ILE A 272 43.03 9.23 -4.87
CA ILE A 272 42.60 10.16 -3.85
C ILE A 272 43.83 10.84 -3.23
N PHE A 273 43.77 12.16 -3.09
CA PHE A 273 44.80 12.98 -2.45
C PHE A 273 44.20 13.84 -1.34
N THR A 274 45.05 14.32 -0.43
CA THR A 274 44.69 15.31 0.59
C THR A 274 45.81 16.33 0.82
N MET A 275 45.46 17.54 1.25
CA MET A 275 46.36 18.67 1.52
C MET A 275 45.77 19.56 2.63
N LYS A 276 46.55 20.49 3.18
CA LYS A 276 46.04 21.56 4.05
C LYS A 276 45.30 22.62 3.24
N THR A 277 44.41 23.38 3.87
CA THR A 277 43.64 24.47 3.23
C THR A 277 44.50 25.60 2.66
N ASP A 278 45.78 25.69 3.03
CA ASP A 278 46.76 26.59 2.42
C ASP A 278 47.46 26.03 1.16
N GLY A 279 47.17 24.79 0.76
CA GLY A 279 47.80 24.09 -0.37
C GLY A 279 49.11 23.36 -0.02
N SER A 280 49.52 23.34 1.25
CA SER A 280 50.71 22.60 1.71
C SER A 280 50.38 21.15 2.12
N ASP A 281 51.42 20.34 2.35
CA ASP A 281 51.28 18.98 2.91
C ASP A 281 50.39 18.03 2.07
N VAL A 282 50.66 18.02 0.76
CA VAL A 282 50.02 17.15 -0.23
C VAL A 282 50.45 15.69 -0.03
N GLN A 283 49.48 14.81 0.16
CA GLN A 283 49.64 13.38 0.41
C GLN A 283 48.70 12.57 -0.51
N ARG A 284 49.15 11.41 -0.99
CA ARG A 284 48.35 10.44 -1.77
C ARG A 284 47.78 9.41 -0.79
N LEU A 285 46.48 9.16 -0.85
CA LEU A 285 45.79 8.21 0.04
C LEU A 285 45.54 6.83 -0.61
N THR A 286 45.48 6.75 -1.94
CA THR A 286 45.24 5.48 -2.65
C THR A 286 46.30 5.19 -3.72
N GLU A 287 46.75 3.94 -3.79
CA GLU A 287 47.63 3.42 -4.86
C GLU A 287 46.99 2.25 -5.64
N ILE A 288 45.69 2.38 -5.97
CA ILE A 288 44.90 1.30 -6.55
C ILE A 288 45.23 1.07 -8.04
N ASN A 289 45.79 2.07 -8.74
CA ASN A 289 46.07 2.02 -10.18
C ASN A 289 44.80 1.75 -11.04
N ALA A 290 43.65 2.21 -10.56
CA ALA A 290 42.35 2.20 -11.26
C ALA A 290 41.79 3.64 -11.33
N MET A 291 40.49 3.81 -11.54
CA MET A 291 39.80 5.11 -11.48
C MET A 291 39.20 5.33 -10.09
N SER A 292 40.01 5.80 -9.12
CA SER A 292 39.54 6.15 -7.77
C SER A 292 39.05 7.61 -7.75
N TRP A 293 37.80 7.84 -7.36
CA TRP A 293 37.14 9.15 -7.45
C TRP A 293 36.04 9.36 -6.41
N ALA A 294 35.46 10.56 -6.38
CA ALA A 294 34.42 10.99 -5.43
C ALA A 294 34.72 10.64 -3.95
N PRO A 295 35.84 11.14 -3.38
CA PRO A 295 36.15 10.94 -1.97
C PRO A 295 35.24 11.80 -1.08
N PHE A 296 34.83 11.28 0.07
CA PHE A 296 34.10 12.02 1.09
C PHE A 296 34.52 11.57 2.49
N TYR A 297 34.71 12.51 3.42
CA TYR A 297 35.11 12.19 4.80
C TYR A 297 33.96 11.59 5.61
N HIS A 298 34.25 10.58 6.43
CA HIS A 298 33.38 10.24 7.56
C HIS A 298 33.44 11.36 8.62
N PRO A 299 32.34 11.73 9.31
CA PRO A 299 32.33 12.84 10.26
C PRO A 299 33.35 12.79 11.40
N SER A 300 33.88 11.61 11.75
CA SER A 300 34.98 11.48 12.72
C SER A 300 36.36 11.94 12.22
N GLY A 301 36.52 12.13 10.90
CA GLY A 301 37.79 12.50 10.26
C GLY A 301 38.83 11.38 10.15
N GLU A 302 38.58 10.18 10.70
CA GLU A 302 39.53 9.05 10.70
C GLU A 302 39.71 8.39 9.33
N PHE A 303 38.67 8.42 8.49
CA PHE A 303 38.65 7.75 7.19
C PHE A 303 37.73 8.46 6.19
N LEU A 304 37.87 8.09 4.92
CA LEU A 304 37.07 8.54 3.79
C LEU A 304 36.40 7.34 3.12
N VAL A 305 35.23 7.57 2.55
CA VAL A 305 34.61 6.71 1.52
C VAL A 305 34.95 7.27 0.14
N PHE A 306 35.12 6.42 -0.85
CA PHE A 306 35.37 6.81 -2.25
C PHE A 306 34.88 5.73 -3.21
N THR A 307 34.83 6.04 -4.51
CA THR A 307 34.38 5.13 -5.57
C THR A 307 35.57 4.63 -6.38
N THR A 308 35.62 3.36 -6.78
CA THR A 308 36.66 2.84 -7.71
C THR A 308 36.16 1.76 -8.66
N ASN A 309 36.69 1.73 -9.89
CA ASN A 309 36.37 0.71 -10.90
C ASN A 309 37.35 -0.48 -10.91
N LYS A 310 37.95 -0.79 -9.74
CA LYS A 310 38.95 -1.85 -9.52
C LYS A 310 38.54 -3.23 -10.05
N HIS A 311 37.23 -3.50 -10.15
CA HIS A 311 36.67 -4.80 -10.55
C HIS A 311 36.23 -4.88 -12.02
N GLY A 312 36.22 -3.76 -12.75
CA GLY A 312 35.90 -3.74 -14.19
C GLY A 312 35.52 -2.36 -14.71
N PHE A 313 35.73 -2.10 -16.00
CA PHE A 313 35.48 -0.76 -16.59
C PHE A 313 34.05 -0.24 -16.40
N ALA A 314 33.07 -1.14 -16.26
CA ALA A 314 31.66 -0.84 -16.03
C ALA A 314 31.16 -1.29 -14.63
N ASN A 315 32.03 -1.77 -13.75
CA ASN A 315 31.69 -2.03 -12.35
C ASN A 315 32.39 -1.01 -11.43
N PHE A 316 31.63 -0.05 -10.90
CA PHE A 316 32.10 0.95 -9.94
C PHE A 316 31.58 0.61 -8.56
N GLU A 317 32.48 0.58 -7.58
CA GLU A 317 32.22 0.06 -6.24
C GLU A 317 32.73 1.04 -5.18
N LEU A 318 32.05 1.09 -4.04
CA LEU A 318 32.44 1.91 -2.89
C LEU A 318 33.53 1.22 -2.06
N TYR A 319 34.48 2.02 -1.60
CA TYR A 319 35.62 1.61 -0.78
C TYR A 319 35.88 2.63 0.34
N LEU A 320 36.49 2.16 1.43
CA LEU A 320 36.97 3.00 2.54
C LEU A 320 38.50 3.06 2.55
N VAL A 321 39.07 4.21 2.91
CA VAL A 321 40.52 4.42 3.12
C VAL A 321 40.77 5.35 4.31
N ARG A 322 41.85 5.13 5.07
CA ARG A 322 42.18 5.96 6.23
C ARG A 322 42.63 7.37 5.81
N ALA A 323 42.33 8.37 6.64
CA ALA A 323 42.66 9.77 6.38
C ALA A 323 44.15 10.12 6.56
N ASP A 324 44.94 9.22 7.15
CA ASP A 324 46.39 9.25 7.22
C ASP A 324 47.09 8.61 6.01
N GLY A 325 46.36 7.84 5.19
CA GLY A 325 46.91 7.08 4.07
C GLY A 325 47.61 5.78 4.47
N GLU A 326 47.46 5.32 5.71
CA GLU A 326 47.95 4.01 6.14
C GLU A 326 46.97 2.88 5.78
N GLY A 327 47.47 1.64 5.74
CA GLY A 327 46.65 0.44 5.48
C GLY A 327 46.25 0.21 4.02
N GLU A 328 45.39 -0.78 3.80
CA GLU A 328 44.83 -1.14 2.50
C GLU A 328 43.34 -0.74 2.43
N PRO A 329 42.85 -0.19 1.30
CA PRO A 329 41.44 0.17 1.17
C PRO A 329 40.47 -1.01 1.29
N VAL A 330 39.45 -0.86 2.15
CA VAL A 330 38.42 -1.86 2.45
C VAL A 330 37.26 -1.75 1.46
N ARG A 331 36.75 -2.87 0.93
CA ARG A 331 35.58 -2.87 0.06
C ARG A 331 34.30 -2.67 0.88
N LEU A 332 33.37 -1.85 0.38
CA LEU A 332 32.10 -1.54 1.02
C LEU A 332 30.92 -2.14 0.24
N THR A 333 30.79 -1.85 -1.06
CA THR A 333 29.78 -2.49 -1.94
C THR A 333 30.37 -3.65 -2.73
N THR A 334 29.50 -4.58 -3.15
CA THR A 334 29.85 -5.81 -3.88
C THR A 334 28.96 -6.09 -5.10
N THR A 335 27.92 -5.28 -5.31
CA THR A 335 26.85 -5.50 -6.30
C THR A 335 27.25 -4.98 -7.68
N GLU A 336 27.38 -5.87 -8.68
CA GLU A 336 27.83 -5.47 -10.02
C GLU A 336 26.98 -4.35 -10.66
N GLY A 337 27.57 -3.18 -10.88
CA GLY A 337 26.91 -2.07 -11.58
C GLY A 337 27.65 -0.75 -11.41
N PHE A 338 26.89 0.32 -11.21
CA PHE A 338 27.45 1.57 -10.74
C PHE A 338 26.94 1.83 -9.32
N ASP A 339 27.83 1.77 -8.34
CA ASP A 339 27.71 2.47 -7.06
C ASP A 339 28.76 3.58 -7.04
N GLY A 340 28.38 4.82 -6.73
CA GLY A 340 29.31 5.94 -6.73
C GLY A 340 28.74 7.22 -6.12
N LEU A 341 29.55 8.28 -6.08
CA LEU A 341 29.22 9.54 -5.40
C LEU A 341 28.74 9.33 -3.94
N PRO A 342 29.53 8.65 -3.09
CA PRO A 342 29.17 8.34 -1.71
C PRO A 342 29.30 9.55 -0.78
N VAL A 343 28.36 9.72 0.14
CA VAL A 343 28.31 10.82 1.11
C VAL A 343 27.76 10.31 2.44
N PHE A 344 28.53 10.48 3.52
CA PHE A 344 28.06 10.21 4.89
C PHE A 344 27.14 11.33 5.37
N LEU A 345 26.09 10.98 6.12
CA LEU A 345 25.27 11.96 6.82
C LEU A 345 26.01 12.49 8.07
N PRO A 346 25.63 13.66 8.62
CA PRO A 346 26.33 14.27 9.76
C PRO A 346 26.39 13.40 11.03
N ASN A 347 25.49 12.43 11.16
CA ASN A 347 25.43 11.45 12.23
C ASN A 347 26.51 10.35 12.12
N GLY A 348 27.12 10.16 10.95
CA GLY A 348 28.17 9.17 10.66
C GLY A 348 27.68 7.72 10.52
N ASN A 349 26.59 7.35 11.19
CA ASN A 349 26.00 6.00 11.13
C ASN A 349 25.08 5.75 9.93
N GLN A 350 25.07 6.64 8.92
CA GLN A 350 24.30 6.47 7.68
C GLN A 350 25.10 6.93 6.46
N LEU A 351 24.97 6.18 5.36
CA LEU A 351 25.66 6.41 4.09
C LEU A 351 24.65 6.56 2.95
N SER A 352 24.78 7.65 2.19
CA SER A 352 24.09 7.91 0.94
C SER A 352 25.02 7.63 -0.25
N TRP A 353 24.49 7.12 -1.37
CA TRP A 353 25.23 7.03 -2.63
C TRP A 353 24.31 7.01 -3.85
N THR A 354 24.89 7.29 -5.01
CA THR A 354 24.21 7.18 -6.31
C THR A 354 24.42 5.78 -6.88
N THR A 355 23.35 5.09 -7.27
CA THR A 355 23.46 3.73 -7.84
C THR A 355 22.43 3.40 -8.91
N THR A 356 22.79 2.43 -9.76
CA THR A 356 21.92 1.84 -10.79
C THR A 356 21.24 0.54 -10.35
N ARG A 357 21.53 0.01 -9.16
CA ARG A 357 20.86 -1.20 -8.64
C ARG A 357 19.36 -0.95 -8.45
N VAL A 358 18.55 -2.01 -8.52
CA VAL A 358 17.16 -2.02 -8.08
C VAL A 358 17.05 -2.88 -6.83
N VAL A 359 16.39 -2.38 -5.79
CA VAL A 359 16.05 -3.14 -4.58
C VAL A 359 14.55 -3.38 -4.47
N ASP A 360 14.16 -4.43 -3.76
CA ASP A 360 12.79 -4.68 -3.34
C ASP A 360 12.41 -3.86 -2.08
N SER A 361 11.18 -4.05 -1.60
CA SER A 361 10.69 -3.43 -0.36
C SER A 361 11.49 -3.79 0.89
N ASP A 362 12.30 -4.84 0.84
CA ASP A 362 13.07 -5.40 1.95
C ASP A 362 14.55 -4.95 1.88
N GLY A 363 14.87 -4.05 0.94
CA GLY A 363 16.22 -3.54 0.68
C GLY A 363 17.14 -4.52 -0.07
N LYS A 364 16.64 -5.66 -0.55
CA LYS A 364 17.44 -6.70 -1.23
C LYS A 364 17.53 -6.42 -2.71
N VAL A 365 18.67 -6.72 -3.33
CA VAL A 365 18.87 -6.53 -4.77
C VAL A 365 17.94 -7.44 -5.57
N VAL A 366 17.13 -6.84 -6.45
CA VAL A 366 16.25 -7.58 -7.37
C VAL A 366 17.10 -8.24 -8.46
N MET A 367 16.85 -9.51 -8.73
CA MET A 367 17.57 -10.29 -9.74
C MET A 367 16.68 -10.51 -10.98
N GLU A 368 17.28 -10.43 -12.17
CA GLU A 368 16.61 -10.60 -13.47
C GLU A 368 17.53 -11.45 -14.38
N ASP A 369 17.01 -12.56 -14.91
CA ASP A 369 17.76 -13.62 -15.63
C ASP A 369 19.03 -14.16 -14.92
N GLY A 370 19.12 -13.97 -13.59
CA GLY A 370 20.25 -14.40 -12.75
C GLY A 370 21.28 -13.31 -12.44
N GLU A 371 21.13 -12.11 -13.01
CA GLU A 371 21.99 -10.95 -12.80
C GLU A 371 21.27 -9.85 -11.99
N PRO A 372 21.99 -8.92 -11.32
CA PRO A 372 21.36 -7.77 -10.66
C PRO A 372 20.56 -6.91 -11.64
N LYS A 373 19.29 -6.63 -11.32
CA LYS A 373 18.42 -5.76 -12.12
C LYS A 373 18.92 -4.32 -12.06
N LYS A 374 19.10 -3.72 -13.24
CA LYS A 374 19.71 -2.39 -13.42
C LYS A 374 18.71 -1.39 -13.97
N SER A 375 18.70 -0.19 -13.39
CA SER A 375 17.86 0.94 -13.77
C SER A 375 18.71 2.17 -14.08
N THR A 376 18.07 3.32 -14.30
CA THR A 376 18.79 4.60 -14.34
C THR A 376 19.32 4.96 -12.96
N SER A 377 20.36 5.81 -12.91
CA SER A 377 20.98 6.21 -11.64
C SER A 377 20.00 6.96 -10.75
N GLN A 378 19.94 6.58 -9.48
CA GLN A 378 19.15 7.23 -8.44
C GLN A 378 19.95 7.25 -7.13
N ILE A 379 19.58 8.11 -6.19
CA ILE A 379 20.22 8.21 -4.87
C ILE A 379 19.54 7.23 -3.91
N TYR A 380 20.35 6.55 -3.11
CA TYR A 380 19.97 5.59 -2.07
C TYR A 380 20.60 5.98 -0.73
N LEU A 381 20.02 5.49 0.36
CA LEU A 381 20.45 5.66 1.75
C LEU A 381 20.46 4.28 2.44
N ALA A 382 21.43 4.06 3.32
CA ALA A 382 21.49 2.88 4.19
C ALA A 382 22.06 3.27 5.56
N ASP A 383 21.75 2.47 6.56
CA ASP A 383 22.42 2.53 7.86
C ASP A 383 23.80 1.85 7.74
N PHE A 384 24.80 2.36 8.48
CA PHE A 384 26.22 2.04 8.27
C PHE A 384 26.93 1.67 9.58
N ASP A 385 27.56 0.50 9.65
CA ASP A 385 28.33 0.04 10.82
C ASP A 385 29.75 0.66 10.86
N VAL A 386 29.84 1.80 11.54
CA VAL A 386 31.09 2.53 11.82
C VAL A 386 32.11 1.68 12.58
N GLU A 387 31.69 0.79 13.48
CA GLU A 387 32.59 -0.01 14.32
C GLU A 387 33.18 -1.20 13.56
N THR A 388 32.38 -1.87 12.72
CA THR A 388 32.90 -2.87 11.78
C THR A 388 33.79 -2.21 10.72
N ALA A 389 33.47 -0.98 10.26
CA ALA A 389 34.33 -0.21 9.38
C ALA A 389 35.69 0.13 10.02
N ARG A 390 35.71 0.71 11.23
CA ARG A 390 36.94 0.99 12.01
C ARG A 390 37.80 -0.26 12.20
N ARG A 391 37.16 -1.39 12.52
CA ARG A 391 37.83 -2.69 12.70
C ARG A 391 38.43 -3.22 11.40
N ARG A 392 37.72 -3.11 10.26
CA ARG A 392 38.23 -3.49 8.93
C ARG A 392 39.41 -2.62 8.49
N LEU A 393 39.41 -1.34 8.86
CA LEU A 393 40.50 -0.37 8.59
C LEU A 393 41.68 -0.46 9.58
N GLY A 394 41.59 -1.31 10.62
CA GLY A 394 42.65 -1.42 11.63
C GLY A 394 42.86 -0.14 12.45
N LEU A 395 41.79 0.63 12.70
CA LEU A 395 41.83 1.87 13.50
C LEU A 395 41.76 1.61 15.03
N THR A 396 41.62 0.36 15.46
CA THR A 396 41.43 -0.02 16.87
C THR A 396 42.72 -0.49 17.55
N GLU A 397 43.31 0.33 18.42
CA GLU A 397 44.06 -0.17 19.59
C GLU A 397 43.09 -0.42 20.77
N SER A 398 43.52 -1.20 21.76
CA SER A 398 42.65 -1.78 22.78
C SER A 398 42.33 -0.85 23.97
N SER A 399 41.05 -0.59 24.21
CA SER A 399 40.52 -0.28 25.54
C SER A 399 39.08 -0.79 25.71
N ASP A 400 38.90 -1.83 26.53
CA ASP A 400 37.59 -2.35 26.91
C ASP A 400 36.81 -1.39 27.84
N ASN A 401 35.48 -1.56 27.86
CA ASN A 401 34.54 -1.11 28.89
C ASN A 401 34.34 0.40 29.10
N ASN A 402 33.23 0.91 28.54
CA ASN A 402 32.16 1.50 29.38
C ASN A 402 30.84 1.59 28.61
N SER A 403 29.93 0.64 28.84
CA SER A 403 28.58 0.61 28.26
C SER A 403 27.51 0.88 29.32
N THR A 404 27.28 2.16 29.65
CA THR A 404 26.18 2.61 30.52
C THR A 404 25.72 4.03 30.16
N ASP A 405 24.66 4.19 29.37
CA ASP A 405 23.69 5.30 29.55
C ASP A 405 22.33 5.15 28.82
N GLU A 406 21.92 3.94 28.41
CA GLU A 406 20.61 3.74 27.72
C GLU A 406 19.41 4.14 28.60
N ASP A 407 19.48 3.85 29.91
CA ASP A 407 18.46 4.24 30.90
C ASP A 407 18.25 5.77 31.02
N ALA A 408 19.27 6.57 30.73
CA ALA A 408 19.19 8.04 30.83
C ALA A 408 18.39 8.69 29.68
N SER A 409 18.18 7.95 28.58
CA SER A 409 17.28 8.33 27.49
C SER A 409 15.82 8.09 27.89
N LEU A 410 15.50 6.87 28.31
CA LEU A 410 14.17 6.42 28.72
C LEU A 410 13.58 7.23 29.89
N ALA A 411 14.43 7.79 30.75
CA ALA A 411 14.02 8.65 31.86
C ALA A 411 13.42 10.02 31.44
N ARG A 412 13.53 10.44 30.17
CA ARG A 412 13.10 11.78 29.70
C ARG A 412 11.78 11.80 28.93
N SER A 413 11.29 10.66 28.43
CA SER A 413 10.07 10.58 27.62
C SER A 413 8.77 10.72 28.42
N ASN A 414 8.81 10.47 29.74
CA ASN A 414 7.63 10.43 30.60
C ASN A 414 7.30 11.81 31.23
N LEU A 415 6.79 12.73 30.42
CA LEU A 415 6.05 13.92 30.88
C LEU A 415 4.71 14.04 30.14
N THR A 416 3.70 14.54 30.85
CA THR A 416 2.27 14.40 30.53
C THR A 416 1.76 15.30 29.39
N ALA A 417 0.66 14.83 28.75
CA ALA A 417 -0.02 15.33 27.55
C ALA A 417 0.46 14.65 26.25
N THR A 418 -0.36 14.68 25.19
CA THR A 418 0.03 14.20 23.86
C THR A 418 1.00 15.16 23.19
N ALA A 419 1.94 14.62 22.42
CA ALA A 419 2.87 15.41 21.61
C ALA A 419 2.39 15.49 20.15
N PRO A 420 2.78 16.52 19.38
CA PRO A 420 2.52 16.57 17.94
C PRO A 420 3.43 15.68 17.09
N GLU A 421 4.45 15.08 17.71
CA GLU A 421 5.24 14.00 17.13
C GLU A 421 4.42 12.70 17.19
N PHE A 422 4.35 11.95 16.09
CA PHE A 422 3.71 10.63 16.08
C PHE A 422 4.41 9.69 17.06
N ARG A 423 3.72 9.28 18.13
CA ARG A 423 4.32 8.51 19.23
C ARG A 423 3.52 7.24 19.53
N PRO A 424 4.18 6.07 19.69
CA PRO A 424 3.52 4.80 19.99
C PRO A 424 2.65 4.88 21.26
N GLY A 425 3.15 5.58 22.28
CA GLY A 425 2.46 5.78 23.55
C GLY A 425 1.24 6.70 23.47
N ASP A 426 1.06 7.46 22.39
CA ASP A 426 0.01 8.44 22.20
C ASP A 426 -1.18 7.79 21.46
N VAL A 427 -0.87 7.08 20.35
CA VAL A 427 -1.73 6.05 19.74
C VAL A 427 -2.32 5.09 20.78
N MET A 428 -1.47 4.57 21.69
CA MET A 428 -1.89 3.66 22.76
C MET A 428 -2.95 4.26 23.70
N ARG A 429 -2.93 5.59 23.97
CA ARG A 429 -3.94 6.24 24.82
C ARG A 429 -5.28 6.38 24.13
N HIS A 430 -5.29 6.59 22.82
CA HIS A 430 -6.52 6.59 22.01
C HIS A 430 -7.13 5.18 21.94
N VAL A 431 -6.31 4.14 21.68
CA VAL A 431 -6.77 2.74 21.67
C VAL A 431 -7.28 2.31 23.06
N ASP A 432 -6.57 2.61 24.14
CA ASP A 432 -7.01 2.30 25.51
C ASP A 432 -8.41 2.87 25.77
N TYR A 433 -8.65 4.16 25.47
CA TYR A 433 -9.97 4.75 25.70
C TYR A 433 -11.08 4.08 24.88
N LEU A 434 -10.84 3.83 23.59
CA LEU A 434 -11.86 3.29 22.69
C LEU A 434 -12.24 1.84 23.03
N THR A 435 -11.30 1.05 23.55
CA THR A 435 -11.46 -0.38 23.84
C THR A 435 -11.99 -0.69 25.25
N ARG A 436 -12.21 0.32 26.12
CA ARG A 436 -12.63 0.08 27.52
C ARG A 436 -14.00 -0.62 27.64
N PRO A 437 -14.21 -1.44 28.69
CA PRO A 437 -15.46 -2.17 28.89
C PRO A 437 -16.74 -1.31 28.91
N GLU A 438 -16.65 -0.05 29.34
CA GLU A 438 -17.78 0.88 29.36
C GLU A 438 -18.28 1.26 27.96
N LEU A 439 -17.47 1.08 26.91
CA LEU A 439 -17.88 1.29 25.52
C LEU A 439 -18.52 0.03 24.92
N GLY A 440 -18.45 -1.12 25.58
CA GLY A 440 -19.25 -2.31 25.27
C GLY A 440 -19.13 -2.82 23.83
N GLY A 441 -17.99 -2.57 23.18
CA GLY A 441 -17.72 -2.93 21.79
C GLY A 441 -18.33 -2.02 20.73
N ARG A 442 -18.74 -0.80 21.10
CA ARG A 442 -19.03 0.33 20.18
C ARG A 442 -20.07 0.14 19.07
N LEU A 443 -20.89 -0.93 19.06
CA LEU A 443 -21.91 -1.15 18.03
C LEU A 443 -22.79 0.08 17.74
N THR A 444 -23.02 0.36 16.45
CA THR A 444 -23.79 1.53 15.95
C THR A 444 -25.08 1.79 16.75
N GLY A 445 -25.31 3.07 17.06
CA GLY A 445 -26.47 3.55 17.81
C GLY A 445 -26.48 3.22 19.31
N THR A 446 -25.57 2.40 19.83
CA THR A 446 -25.53 2.06 21.26
C THR A 446 -24.97 3.20 22.12
N PRO A 447 -25.19 3.20 23.46
CA PRO A 447 -24.51 4.11 24.37
C PRO A 447 -22.97 3.99 24.39
N GLY A 448 -22.40 2.95 23.77
CA GLY A 448 -20.97 2.76 23.58
C GLY A 448 -20.43 3.58 22.41
N GLU A 449 -21.04 3.44 21.24
CA GLU A 449 -20.81 4.30 20.06
C GLU A 449 -20.91 5.78 20.46
N LYS A 450 -22.01 6.19 21.12
CA LYS A 450 -22.22 7.60 21.52
C LYS A 450 -21.21 8.12 22.55
N ARG A 451 -20.47 7.24 23.22
CA ARG A 451 -19.30 7.61 24.05
C ARG A 451 -18.01 7.74 23.22
N ALA A 452 -17.80 6.87 22.25
CA ALA A 452 -16.67 6.97 21.31
C ALA A 452 -16.77 8.25 20.46
N THR A 453 -17.93 8.52 19.85
CA THR A 453 -18.14 9.69 19.00
C THR A 453 -18.00 11.00 19.79
N ALA A 454 -18.47 11.03 21.04
CA ALA A 454 -18.34 12.19 21.91
C ALA A 454 -16.88 12.44 22.33
N TYR A 455 -16.08 11.39 22.50
CA TYR A 455 -14.65 11.49 22.78
C TYR A 455 -13.86 12.03 21.58
N VAL A 456 -14.09 11.49 20.37
CA VAL A 456 -13.45 11.98 19.13
C VAL A 456 -13.80 13.46 18.88
N ALA A 457 -15.08 13.83 19.01
CA ALA A 457 -15.51 15.22 18.87
C ALA A 457 -14.84 16.15 19.89
N ALA A 458 -14.81 15.78 21.17
CA ALA A 458 -14.17 16.58 22.21
C ALA A 458 -12.64 16.70 22.06
N TYR A 459 -11.98 15.68 21.52
CA TYR A 459 -10.55 15.74 21.22
C TYR A 459 -10.26 16.72 20.08
N LEU A 460 -10.98 16.60 18.96
CA LEU A 460 -10.84 17.48 17.80
C LEU A 460 -11.21 18.94 18.15
N GLU A 461 -12.25 19.16 18.95
CA GLU A 461 -12.59 20.48 19.52
C GLU A 461 -11.44 21.04 20.36
N SER A 462 -10.78 20.22 21.18
CA SER A 462 -9.63 20.65 22.00
C SER A 462 -8.38 21.01 21.17
N LEU A 463 -8.25 20.47 19.95
CA LEU A 463 -7.24 20.84 18.96
C LEU A 463 -7.64 22.08 18.13
N GLY A 464 -8.84 22.64 18.33
CA GLY A 464 -9.33 23.82 17.60
C GLY A 464 -10.00 23.53 16.26
N PHE A 465 -10.41 22.28 15.99
CA PHE A 465 -11.33 22.00 14.89
C PHE A 465 -12.70 22.61 15.19
N VAL A 466 -13.39 23.10 14.14
CA VAL A 466 -14.77 23.59 14.21
C VAL A 466 -15.77 22.48 13.83
N PRO A 467 -17.02 22.56 14.28
CA PRO A 467 -18.06 21.59 13.91
C PRO A 467 -18.38 21.63 12.41
N ALA A 468 -18.58 20.45 11.80
CA ALA A 468 -18.96 20.32 10.38
C ALA A 468 -20.04 19.25 10.13
N GLY A 469 -20.72 18.78 11.18
CA GLY A 469 -21.91 17.94 11.09
C GLY A 469 -23.20 18.76 11.01
N GLN A 470 -24.33 18.07 11.25
CA GLN A 470 -25.67 18.65 11.15
C GLN A 470 -25.86 19.79 12.18
N ASN A 471 -26.55 20.86 11.75
CA ASN A 471 -26.97 22.00 12.58
C ASN A 471 -25.83 22.72 13.34
N GLY A 472 -24.60 22.71 12.81
CA GLY A 472 -23.44 23.33 13.48
C GLY A 472 -22.93 22.52 14.68
N THR A 473 -23.21 21.22 14.72
CA THR A 473 -22.66 20.28 15.70
C THR A 473 -21.57 19.41 15.05
N PHE A 474 -20.76 18.71 15.85
CA PHE A 474 -19.79 17.75 15.31
C PHE A 474 -20.44 16.45 14.80
N PHE A 475 -21.77 16.29 14.89
CA PHE A 475 -22.43 15.01 14.69
C PHE A 475 -23.28 14.98 13.43
N HIS A 476 -23.26 13.83 12.75
CA HIS A 476 -24.15 13.50 11.65
C HIS A 476 -24.92 12.24 12.04
N ASP A 477 -26.16 12.42 12.51
CA ASP A 477 -27.05 11.33 12.89
C ASP A 477 -27.76 10.79 11.64
N PHE A 478 -27.79 9.47 11.47
CA PHE A 478 -28.42 8.78 10.33
C PHE A 478 -29.27 7.59 10.80
N GLU A 479 -30.30 7.22 10.04
CA GLU A 479 -31.10 6.02 10.32
C GLU A 479 -30.49 4.77 9.68
N PHE A 480 -30.52 3.66 10.41
CA PHE A 480 -30.12 2.34 9.90
C PHE A 480 -31.09 1.24 10.37
N PRO A 481 -31.21 0.11 9.66
CA PRO A 481 -32.08 -0.99 10.09
C PRO A 481 -31.44 -1.79 11.26
N ALA A 482 -31.94 -1.58 12.47
CA ALA A 482 -31.46 -2.17 13.72
C ALA A 482 -32.14 -3.52 14.05
N GLY A 483 -32.21 -4.40 13.05
CA GLY A 483 -32.81 -5.72 13.15
C GLY A 483 -34.35 -5.73 13.16
N SER A 484 -34.91 -6.90 13.49
CA SER A 484 -36.35 -7.15 13.47
C SER A 484 -36.76 -8.23 14.49
N THR A 485 -38.04 -8.29 14.83
CA THR A 485 -38.60 -9.30 15.74
C THR A 485 -39.92 -9.85 15.22
N LEU A 486 -40.20 -11.13 15.46
CA LEU A 486 -41.53 -11.71 15.22
C LEU A 486 -42.52 -11.15 16.24
N GLY A 487 -43.67 -10.66 15.77
CA GLY A 487 -44.79 -10.28 16.62
C GLY A 487 -45.76 -11.43 16.92
N PRO A 488 -46.73 -11.22 17.84
CA PRO A 488 -47.67 -12.26 18.26
C PRO A 488 -48.69 -12.71 17.19
N ALA A 489 -48.92 -11.95 16.12
CA ALA A 489 -49.91 -12.28 15.09
C ALA A 489 -49.36 -13.13 13.91
N ASN A 490 -48.23 -13.81 14.08
CA ASN A 490 -47.70 -14.71 13.06
C ASN A 490 -48.47 -16.05 13.05
N GLU A 491 -49.30 -16.25 12.03
CA GLU A 491 -50.14 -17.45 11.85
C GLU A 491 -50.04 -17.98 10.41
N LEU A 492 -50.02 -19.30 10.22
CA LEU A 492 -49.94 -19.97 8.92
C LEU A 492 -51.00 -21.07 8.84
N THR A 493 -51.95 -20.92 7.91
CA THR A 493 -52.98 -21.93 7.63
C THR A 493 -52.70 -22.58 6.27
N ILE A 494 -52.39 -23.88 6.29
CA ILE A 494 -52.27 -24.70 5.08
C ILE A 494 -53.48 -25.63 5.01
N THR A 495 -54.37 -25.41 4.05
CA THR A 495 -55.55 -26.26 3.83
C THR A 495 -55.27 -27.23 2.68
N THR A 496 -55.45 -28.52 2.94
CA THR A 496 -55.38 -29.59 1.95
C THR A 496 -56.78 -30.15 1.69
N SER A 497 -57.12 -30.46 0.44
CA SER A 497 -58.42 -30.97 0.02
C SER A 497 -58.24 -32.20 -0.85
N SER A 498 -58.81 -33.33 -0.41
CA SER A 498 -58.75 -34.59 -1.15
C SER A 498 -59.70 -34.57 -2.37
N PRO A 499 -59.44 -35.32 -3.45
CA PRO A 499 -60.33 -35.41 -4.62
C PRO A 499 -61.77 -35.89 -4.35
N GLY A 500 -62.06 -36.37 -3.13
CA GLY A 500 -63.41 -36.71 -2.66
C GLY A 500 -64.19 -35.56 -2.01
N GLY A 501 -63.57 -34.41 -1.74
CA GLY A 501 -64.19 -33.23 -1.13
C GLY A 501 -63.94 -33.04 0.37
N ASP A 502 -63.27 -33.99 1.05
CA ASP A 502 -62.83 -33.82 2.44
C ASP A 502 -61.61 -32.89 2.51
N SER A 503 -61.64 -31.90 3.40
CA SER A 503 -60.51 -30.99 3.68
C SER A 503 -59.89 -31.20 5.07
N ALA A 504 -58.60 -30.91 5.18
CA ALA A 504 -57.82 -30.99 6.40
C ALA A 504 -56.76 -29.88 6.46
N THR A 505 -56.63 -29.24 7.63
CA THR A 505 -55.56 -28.28 7.90
C THR A 505 -54.28 -29.03 8.29
N ILE A 506 -53.12 -28.53 7.87
CA ILE A 506 -51.82 -28.98 8.39
C ILE A 506 -51.38 -27.98 9.47
N ASP A 507 -51.32 -28.44 10.71
CA ASP A 507 -50.75 -27.66 11.82
C ASP A 507 -49.26 -27.40 11.58
N ALA A 508 -48.81 -26.16 11.80
CA ALA A 508 -47.41 -25.76 11.66
C ALA A 508 -47.01 -24.81 12.79
N GLU A 509 -46.14 -25.27 13.69
CA GLU A 509 -45.64 -24.44 14.81
C GLU A 509 -44.57 -23.45 14.34
N LEU A 510 -44.67 -22.19 14.82
CA LEU A 510 -43.76 -21.10 14.48
C LEU A 510 -42.36 -21.36 15.08
N THR A 511 -41.31 -21.04 14.34
CA THR A 511 -39.88 -21.33 14.61
C THR A 511 -39.46 -22.81 14.61
N GLU A 512 -40.39 -23.77 14.72
CA GLU A 512 -40.08 -25.21 14.64
C GLU A 512 -40.46 -25.84 13.29
N SER A 513 -41.69 -25.62 12.80
CA SER A 513 -42.19 -26.19 11.54
C SER A 513 -42.37 -25.17 10.41
N TRP A 514 -42.48 -23.88 10.73
CA TRP A 514 -42.41 -22.78 9.75
C TRP A 514 -41.80 -21.51 10.35
N THR A 515 -41.40 -20.57 9.49
CA THR A 515 -40.89 -19.24 9.88
C THR A 515 -41.01 -18.26 8.71
N PRO A 516 -41.53 -17.03 8.89
CA PRO A 516 -41.40 -15.99 7.88
C PRO A 516 -39.97 -15.45 7.84
N LEU A 517 -39.46 -15.14 6.65
CA LEU A 517 -38.11 -14.59 6.49
C LEU A 517 -38.08 -13.11 6.89
N SER A 518 -36.95 -12.61 7.41
CA SER A 518 -36.84 -11.24 7.93
C SER A 518 -37.11 -10.15 6.87
N PHE A 519 -36.94 -10.44 5.59
CA PHE A 519 -37.31 -9.57 4.47
C PHE A 519 -38.76 -9.72 3.97
N SER A 520 -39.56 -10.66 4.50
CA SER A 520 -40.94 -10.92 4.05
C SER A 520 -41.85 -9.70 4.17
N GLN A 521 -42.85 -9.60 3.29
CA GLN A 521 -44.00 -8.74 3.51
C GLN A 521 -44.67 -9.02 4.87
N THR A 522 -45.27 -7.98 5.43
CA THR A 522 -45.94 -7.93 6.71
C THR A 522 -47.42 -7.57 6.48
N GLY A 523 -48.33 -8.18 7.24
CA GLY A 523 -49.79 -8.09 7.09
C GLY A 523 -50.44 -9.44 6.77
N ASP A 524 -51.75 -9.41 6.54
CA ASP A 524 -52.55 -10.58 6.18
C ASP A 524 -52.40 -10.91 4.68
N ILE A 525 -52.11 -12.16 4.38
CA ILE A 525 -51.85 -12.69 3.03
C ILE A 525 -52.94 -13.71 2.71
N GLU A 526 -53.93 -13.26 1.95
CA GLU A 526 -55.11 -14.04 1.53
C GLU A 526 -54.78 -15.45 1.04
N SER A 527 -55.70 -16.39 1.32
CA SER A 527 -55.67 -17.77 0.79
C SER A 527 -55.45 -17.82 -0.73
N GLY A 528 -54.47 -18.60 -1.18
CA GLY A 528 -54.16 -18.80 -2.60
C GLY A 528 -53.66 -20.22 -2.91
N GLU A 529 -53.86 -20.69 -4.15
CA GLU A 529 -53.39 -22.01 -4.60
C GLU A 529 -51.85 -22.12 -4.58
N VAL A 530 -51.32 -23.33 -4.40
CA VAL A 530 -49.87 -23.59 -4.45
C VAL A 530 -49.42 -24.07 -5.85
N VAL A 531 -48.23 -23.64 -6.24
CA VAL A 531 -47.48 -24.10 -7.42
C VAL A 531 -46.05 -24.44 -7.01
N PHE A 532 -45.48 -25.53 -7.51
CA PHE A 532 -44.09 -25.90 -7.28
C PHE A 532 -43.22 -25.45 -8.46
N ALA A 533 -42.27 -24.56 -8.20
CA ALA A 533 -41.36 -24.00 -9.21
C ALA A 533 -39.92 -24.51 -9.02
N GLY A 534 -39.76 -25.80 -8.74
CA GLY A 534 -38.44 -26.45 -8.63
C GLY A 534 -37.50 -25.74 -7.65
N TYR A 535 -36.39 -25.21 -8.15
CA TYR A 535 -35.42 -24.43 -7.38
C TYR A 535 -35.69 -22.91 -7.33
N GLY A 536 -36.71 -22.41 -8.02
CA GLY A 536 -37.09 -20.99 -8.05
C GLY A 536 -36.10 -20.08 -8.80
N LEU A 537 -35.19 -20.67 -9.58
CA LEU A 537 -34.11 -19.98 -10.30
C LEU A 537 -34.59 -19.49 -11.67
N GLN A 538 -34.05 -18.35 -12.11
CA GLN A 538 -34.04 -17.90 -13.49
C GLN A 538 -32.60 -17.50 -13.83
N VAL A 539 -31.96 -18.27 -14.70
CA VAL A 539 -30.55 -18.21 -15.06
C VAL A 539 -30.47 -18.06 -16.58
N PRO A 540 -30.12 -16.88 -17.11
CA PRO A 540 -29.94 -16.67 -18.55
C PRO A 540 -28.97 -17.68 -19.15
N GLY A 541 -29.25 -18.09 -20.39
CA GLY A 541 -28.30 -18.84 -21.21
C GLY A 541 -27.15 -17.97 -21.73
N ASP A 542 -26.11 -18.62 -22.22
CA ASP A 542 -24.92 -18.02 -22.83
C ASP A 542 -24.50 -18.83 -24.08
N ASP A 543 -23.43 -18.43 -24.77
CA ASP A 543 -22.99 -19.07 -26.02
C ASP A 543 -22.59 -20.56 -25.85
N GLU A 544 -22.36 -21.03 -24.61
CA GLU A 544 -21.98 -22.41 -24.30
C GLU A 544 -23.05 -23.19 -23.51
N ASN A 545 -24.09 -22.52 -22.99
CA ASN A 545 -25.04 -23.11 -22.05
C ASN A 545 -26.51 -22.70 -22.27
N ASP A 546 -27.42 -23.68 -22.16
CA ASP A 546 -28.86 -23.46 -22.12
C ASP A 546 -29.31 -22.61 -20.90
N GLU A 547 -30.39 -21.85 -21.11
CA GLU A 547 -31.13 -21.12 -20.08
C GLU A 547 -31.80 -22.09 -19.09
N TYR A 548 -31.78 -21.74 -17.80
CA TYR A 548 -32.49 -22.47 -16.75
C TYR A 548 -33.50 -21.54 -16.07
N ASP A 549 -34.77 -21.66 -16.43
CA ASP A 549 -35.87 -20.93 -15.81
C ASP A 549 -36.89 -21.92 -15.22
N SER A 550 -37.14 -21.80 -13.91
CA SER A 550 -38.02 -22.69 -13.15
C SER A 550 -39.52 -22.32 -13.28
N TYR A 551 -39.83 -21.22 -13.96
CA TYR A 551 -41.16 -20.65 -14.15
C TYR A 551 -41.71 -20.87 -15.57
N VAL A 552 -40.95 -21.52 -16.47
CA VAL A 552 -41.37 -21.79 -17.85
C VAL A 552 -42.70 -22.55 -17.88
N HIS A 553 -43.68 -21.96 -18.58
CA HIS A 553 -45.08 -22.42 -18.67
C HIS A 553 -45.82 -22.57 -17.31
N LEU A 554 -45.27 -22.09 -16.20
CA LEU A 554 -45.92 -22.09 -14.89
C LEU A 554 -46.63 -20.75 -14.63
N ASN A 555 -47.97 -20.76 -14.57
CA ASN A 555 -48.69 -19.58 -14.11
C ASN A 555 -48.60 -19.45 -12.58
N VAL A 556 -47.77 -18.52 -12.10
CA VAL A 556 -47.58 -18.19 -10.68
C VAL A 556 -48.40 -16.97 -10.21
N ALA A 557 -49.09 -16.25 -11.12
CA ALA A 557 -49.85 -15.07 -10.76
C ALA A 557 -50.94 -15.38 -9.71
N ASP A 558 -51.03 -14.55 -8.67
CA ASP A 558 -51.93 -14.69 -7.51
C ASP A 558 -51.74 -15.99 -6.68
N ARG A 559 -50.63 -16.71 -6.85
CA ARG A 559 -50.39 -18.03 -6.23
C ARG A 559 -49.20 -18.06 -5.27
N TRP A 560 -49.17 -19.05 -4.40
CA TRP A 560 -48.03 -19.35 -3.53
C TRP A 560 -47.04 -20.27 -4.22
N VAL A 561 -45.78 -19.84 -4.34
CA VAL A 561 -44.73 -20.59 -5.05
C VAL A 561 -43.88 -21.39 -4.06
N LEU A 562 -43.98 -22.72 -4.09
CA LEU A 562 -43.08 -23.62 -3.36
C LEU A 562 -41.79 -23.82 -4.15
N VAL A 563 -40.65 -23.56 -3.50
CA VAL A 563 -39.30 -23.70 -4.08
C VAL A 563 -38.33 -24.40 -3.13
N LEU A 564 -37.40 -25.16 -3.71
CA LEU A 564 -36.23 -25.67 -3.02
C LEU A 564 -35.25 -24.51 -2.75
N ARG A 565 -34.86 -24.35 -1.48
CA ARG A 565 -34.15 -23.14 -1.01
C ARG A 565 -32.70 -23.07 -1.49
N ASP A 566 -32.05 -24.21 -1.66
CA ASP A 566 -30.64 -24.34 -2.02
C ASP A 566 -30.44 -24.30 -3.57
N LEU A 567 -29.48 -25.05 -4.10
CA LEU A 567 -29.26 -25.30 -5.54
C LEU A 567 -29.42 -26.80 -5.85
N PRO A 568 -29.52 -27.22 -7.13
CA PRO A 568 -29.43 -28.63 -7.50
C PRO A 568 -28.21 -29.32 -6.86
N GLN A 569 -28.41 -30.50 -6.27
CA GLN A 569 -27.38 -31.16 -5.46
C GLN A 569 -26.34 -31.93 -6.29
N ASP A 570 -26.67 -32.38 -7.50
CA ASP A 570 -25.88 -33.32 -8.30
C ASP A 570 -25.37 -32.72 -9.64
N ILE A 571 -25.23 -31.39 -9.70
CA ILE A 571 -24.63 -30.64 -10.82
C ILE A 571 -23.09 -30.47 -10.69
N PRO A 572 -22.37 -30.32 -11.82
CA PRO A 572 -20.96 -29.95 -11.84
C PRO A 572 -20.67 -28.60 -11.14
N ALA A 573 -19.45 -28.44 -10.63
CA ALA A 573 -19.02 -27.23 -9.92
C ALA A 573 -19.19 -25.95 -10.76
N GLU A 574 -18.80 -25.96 -12.04
CA GLU A 574 -18.93 -24.84 -12.97
C GLU A 574 -20.40 -24.44 -13.22
N GLN A 575 -21.32 -25.41 -13.26
CA GLN A 575 -22.75 -25.14 -13.36
C GLN A 575 -23.31 -24.58 -12.05
N ARG A 576 -22.91 -25.15 -10.90
CA ARG A 576 -23.29 -24.64 -9.56
C ARG A 576 -22.84 -23.20 -9.36
N GLN A 577 -21.61 -22.90 -9.78
CA GLN A 577 -20.98 -21.59 -9.80
C GLN A 577 -21.81 -20.59 -10.65
N ARG A 578 -22.17 -20.93 -11.89
CA ARG A 578 -23.06 -20.07 -12.72
C ARG A 578 -24.42 -19.85 -12.05
N MET A 579 -24.98 -20.87 -11.40
CA MET A 579 -26.27 -20.81 -10.70
C MET A 579 -26.22 -20.08 -9.35
N ALA A 580 -25.07 -20.01 -8.68
CA ALA A 580 -24.94 -19.50 -7.31
C ALA A 580 -25.44 -18.05 -7.14
N ARG A 581 -25.10 -17.17 -8.09
CA ARG A 581 -25.57 -15.77 -8.13
C ARG A 581 -27.10 -15.62 -8.29
N TYR A 582 -27.82 -16.70 -8.58
CA TYR A 582 -29.28 -16.79 -8.66
C TYR A 582 -29.91 -17.59 -7.51
N GLY A 583 -29.08 -18.26 -6.68
CA GLY A 583 -29.52 -19.15 -5.59
C GLY A 583 -30.09 -18.46 -4.36
N ASP A 584 -29.79 -17.18 -4.16
CA ASP A 584 -30.19 -16.41 -2.97
C ASP A 584 -31.74 -16.36 -2.77
N PRO A 585 -32.26 -16.67 -1.56
CA PRO A 585 -33.69 -16.60 -1.27
C PRO A 585 -34.34 -15.23 -1.52
N ARG A 586 -33.64 -14.12 -1.31
CA ARG A 586 -34.22 -12.77 -1.55
C ARG A 586 -34.34 -12.50 -3.05
N ARG A 587 -33.38 -12.95 -3.86
CA ARG A 587 -33.45 -12.92 -5.33
C ARG A 587 -34.55 -13.83 -5.88
N LYS A 588 -34.66 -15.07 -5.38
CA LYS A 588 -35.77 -15.99 -5.72
C LYS A 588 -37.14 -15.39 -5.41
N ALA A 589 -37.29 -14.76 -4.23
CA ALA A 589 -38.51 -14.04 -3.85
C ALA A 589 -38.78 -12.82 -4.75
N THR A 590 -37.74 -12.10 -5.18
CA THR A 590 -37.88 -10.96 -6.11
C THR A 590 -38.38 -11.41 -7.48
N ILE A 591 -37.85 -12.51 -8.03
CA ILE A 591 -38.32 -13.09 -9.31
C ILE A 591 -39.79 -13.52 -9.19
N ALA A 592 -40.16 -14.25 -8.12
CA ALA A 592 -41.55 -14.67 -7.92
C ALA A 592 -42.52 -13.47 -7.79
N ARG A 593 -42.12 -12.40 -7.09
CA ARG A 593 -42.87 -11.14 -6.99
C ARG A 593 -43.11 -10.52 -8.36
N ASP A 594 -42.08 -10.43 -9.20
CA ASP A 594 -42.14 -9.75 -10.49
C ASP A 594 -42.96 -10.54 -11.52
N LEU A 595 -43.10 -11.85 -11.32
CA LEU A 595 -44.04 -12.73 -12.03
C LEU A 595 -45.46 -12.73 -11.44
N GLY A 596 -45.73 -11.89 -10.42
CA GLY A 596 -47.06 -11.68 -9.84
C GLY A 596 -47.48 -12.70 -8.77
N ALA A 597 -46.54 -13.43 -8.16
CA ALA A 597 -46.85 -14.35 -7.06
C ALA A 597 -47.48 -13.64 -5.85
N ARG A 598 -48.31 -14.38 -5.10
CA ARG A 598 -48.91 -13.95 -3.84
C ARG A 598 -48.00 -14.20 -2.63
N GLY A 599 -47.18 -15.24 -2.72
CA GLY A 599 -46.12 -15.54 -1.75
C GLY A 599 -45.15 -16.60 -2.25
N ILE A 600 -44.06 -16.81 -1.52
CA ILE A 600 -43.03 -17.82 -1.80
C ILE A 600 -42.72 -18.64 -0.53
N ILE A 601 -42.53 -19.94 -0.71
CA ILE A 601 -42.38 -20.94 0.34
C ILE A 601 -41.06 -21.69 0.10
N PHE A 602 -40.11 -21.55 1.02
CA PHE A 602 -38.77 -22.14 0.96
C PHE A 602 -38.67 -23.43 1.80
N VAL A 603 -38.33 -24.53 1.15
CA VAL A 603 -38.05 -25.83 1.78
C VAL A 603 -36.62 -26.28 1.47
N ALA A 604 -35.92 -26.90 2.43
CA ALA A 604 -34.55 -27.40 2.20
C ALA A 604 -34.49 -28.54 1.17
N GLY A 605 -35.47 -29.44 1.22
CA GLY A 605 -35.54 -30.62 0.38
C GLY A 605 -34.93 -31.87 1.06
N PRO A 606 -35.49 -33.09 0.87
CA PRO A 606 -34.97 -34.32 1.46
C PRO A 606 -33.61 -34.84 0.97
N THR A 607 -32.96 -34.20 -0.03
CA THR A 607 -31.59 -34.57 -0.47
C THR A 607 -30.50 -33.63 0.07
N SER A 608 -30.87 -32.44 0.55
CA SER A 608 -29.94 -31.44 1.10
C SER A 608 -29.29 -31.88 2.43
N GLN A 609 -28.02 -31.51 2.64
CA GLN A 609 -27.19 -31.91 3.80
C GLN A 609 -27.10 -30.83 4.91
N VAL A 610 -28.01 -29.87 4.90
CA VAL A 610 -28.11 -28.76 5.86
C VAL A 610 -28.51 -29.24 7.27
N LYS A 611 -27.90 -28.70 8.34
CA LYS A 611 -28.22 -29.12 9.72
C LYS A 611 -29.61 -28.70 10.22
N ARG A 612 -30.31 -27.80 9.51
CA ARG A 612 -31.69 -27.36 9.79
C ARG A 612 -32.46 -27.16 8.48
N ASP A 613 -33.66 -27.71 8.40
CA ASP A 613 -34.52 -27.69 7.22
C ASP A 613 -35.40 -26.42 7.11
N VAL A 614 -35.88 -25.89 8.24
CA VAL A 614 -36.47 -24.54 8.34
C VAL A 614 -35.35 -23.48 8.36
N ILE A 615 -35.51 -22.40 7.59
CA ILE A 615 -34.66 -21.20 7.69
C ILE A 615 -35.04 -20.42 8.96
N ARG A 616 -34.06 -20.15 9.84
CA ARG A 616 -34.27 -19.37 11.07
C ARG A 616 -34.61 -17.90 10.74
N PHE A 617 -35.42 -17.29 11.59
CA PHE A 617 -35.68 -15.85 11.55
C PHE A 617 -34.43 -15.09 11.97
N ASP A 618 -33.86 -14.32 11.04
CA ASP A 618 -32.66 -13.52 11.28
C ASP A 618 -33.04 -12.19 11.95
N ALA A 619 -33.10 -12.21 13.28
CA ALA A 619 -33.50 -11.06 14.10
C ALA A 619 -32.55 -9.86 14.01
N ASN A 620 -31.32 -10.07 13.53
CA ASN A 620 -30.32 -9.02 13.35
C ASN A 620 -30.15 -8.61 11.87
N ALA A 621 -30.93 -9.18 10.95
CA ALA A 621 -30.93 -8.78 9.55
C ALA A 621 -31.35 -7.31 9.37
N SER A 622 -30.49 -6.54 8.73
CA SER A 622 -30.72 -5.15 8.34
C SER A 622 -31.48 -5.00 7.01
N GLN A 623 -32.11 -6.07 6.50
CA GLN A 623 -32.61 -6.11 5.12
C GLN A 623 -33.94 -5.39 4.90
N ALA A 624 -33.99 -4.55 3.87
CA ALA A 624 -35.21 -3.91 3.40
C ALA A 624 -36.25 -4.93 2.89
N GLN A 625 -37.52 -4.69 3.25
CA GLN A 625 -38.68 -5.53 2.96
C GLN A 625 -38.88 -5.76 1.45
N VAL A 626 -39.18 -7.01 1.07
CA VAL A 626 -39.74 -7.36 -0.24
C VAL A 626 -41.26 -7.30 -0.13
N SER A 627 -41.94 -6.73 -1.12
CA SER A 627 -43.41 -6.74 -1.23
C SER A 627 -43.93 -8.08 -1.77
N LEU A 628 -43.57 -9.17 -1.07
CA LEU A 628 -44.03 -10.53 -1.26
C LEU A 628 -43.95 -11.26 0.08
N ALA A 629 -44.96 -12.07 0.40
CA ALA A 629 -44.89 -12.97 1.56
C ALA A 629 -43.81 -14.04 1.33
N ALA A 630 -42.83 -14.15 2.22
CA ALA A 630 -41.72 -15.09 2.09
C ALA A 630 -41.56 -15.91 3.36
N ILE A 631 -41.90 -17.20 3.29
CA ILE A 631 -41.85 -18.13 4.44
C ILE A 631 -40.93 -19.31 4.14
N SER A 632 -40.42 -19.95 5.19
CA SER A 632 -39.79 -21.27 5.12
C SER A 632 -40.61 -22.28 5.92
N ILE A 633 -40.67 -23.53 5.44
CA ILE A 633 -41.38 -24.64 6.08
C ILE A 633 -40.47 -25.87 6.19
N SER A 634 -40.76 -26.74 7.16
CA SER A 634 -39.99 -27.97 7.36
C SER A 634 -40.17 -28.96 6.21
N ASN A 635 -39.19 -29.86 6.06
CA ASN A 635 -39.25 -30.96 5.11
C ASN A 635 -40.46 -31.88 5.39
N GLU A 636 -40.94 -31.96 6.65
CA GLU A 636 -42.15 -32.70 7.00
C GLU A 636 -43.43 -32.02 6.48
N VAL A 637 -43.61 -30.72 6.75
CA VAL A 637 -44.78 -29.96 6.27
C VAL A 637 -44.83 -29.94 4.75
N ALA A 638 -43.70 -29.69 4.09
CA ALA A 638 -43.61 -29.74 2.63
C ALA A 638 -43.90 -31.13 2.06
N SER A 639 -43.46 -32.21 2.71
CA SER A 639 -43.75 -33.58 2.27
C SER A 639 -45.25 -33.93 2.39
N LYS A 640 -45.95 -33.43 3.42
CA LYS A 640 -47.42 -33.57 3.56
C LYS A 640 -48.14 -32.82 2.43
N LEU A 641 -47.72 -31.58 2.16
CA LEU A 641 -48.27 -30.72 1.12
C LEU A 641 -48.13 -31.35 -0.28
N VAL A 642 -46.90 -31.70 -0.68
CA VAL A 642 -46.62 -32.25 -2.02
C VAL A 642 -47.33 -33.59 -2.27
N ARG A 643 -47.54 -34.41 -1.23
CA ARG A 643 -48.32 -35.65 -1.30
C ARG A 643 -49.81 -35.44 -1.54
N THR A 644 -50.39 -34.34 -1.05
CA THR A 644 -51.78 -33.97 -1.40
C THR A 644 -51.88 -33.67 -2.90
N GLY A 645 -50.87 -33.02 -3.47
CA GLY A 645 -50.77 -32.76 -4.92
C GLY A 645 -50.52 -34.01 -5.78
N GLY A 646 -50.35 -35.19 -5.18
CA GLY A 646 -50.14 -36.46 -5.89
C GLY A 646 -48.67 -36.81 -6.19
N HIS A 647 -47.71 -36.12 -5.57
CA HIS A 647 -46.27 -36.29 -5.80
C HIS A 647 -45.52 -36.65 -4.51
N ASP A 648 -44.25 -37.09 -4.60
CA ASP A 648 -43.35 -37.15 -3.44
C ASP A 648 -42.23 -36.11 -3.56
N LEU A 649 -41.99 -35.36 -2.48
CA LEU A 649 -41.02 -34.26 -2.46
C LEU A 649 -39.58 -34.74 -2.73
N LYS A 650 -39.20 -35.94 -2.27
CA LYS A 650 -37.86 -36.49 -2.54
C LYS A 650 -37.72 -36.90 -4.00
N GLU A 651 -38.76 -37.50 -4.58
CA GLU A 651 -38.76 -37.85 -6.00
C GLU A 651 -38.70 -36.59 -6.87
N LEU A 652 -39.47 -35.54 -6.57
CA LEU A 652 -39.40 -34.26 -7.30
C LEU A 652 -38.01 -33.62 -7.22
N GLN A 653 -37.41 -33.57 -6.04
CA GLN A 653 -36.05 -33.01 -5.89
C GLN A 653 -35.01 -33.85 -6.65
N SER A 654 -35.07 -35.19 -6.58
CA SER A 654 -34.09 -36.05 -7.25
C SER A 654 -34.15 -35.97 -8.79
N HIS A 655 -35.26 -35.49 -9.37
CA HIS A 655 -35.37 -35.19 -10.81
C HIS A 655 -34.91 -33.77 -11.19
N LEU A 656 -34.64 -32.91 -10.20
CA LEU A 656 -34.11 -31.55 -10.37
C LEU A 656 -32.63 -31.44 -10.00
N ASP A 657 -32.13 -32.35 -9.14
CA ASP A 657 -30.77 -32.33 -8.60
C ASP A 657 -29.69 -32.44 -9.68
N ASP A 658 -29.98 -33.05 -10.83
CA ASP A 658 -29.05 -33.17 -11.97
C ASP A 658 -28.96 -31.91 -12.87
N GLY A 659 -29.65 -30.82 -12.49
CA GLY A 659 -29.57 -29.52 -13.14
C GLY A 659 -30.33 -29.36 -14.45
N LYS A 660 -31.11 -30.35 -14.89
CA LYS A 660 -31.98 -30.18 -16.05
C LYS A 660 -33.18 -29.30 -15.72
N MET A 661 -33.61 -28.48 -16.67
CA MET A 661 -34.88 -27.76 -16.58
C MET A 661 -36.03 -28.77 -16.53
N ALA A 662 -36.85 -28.70 -15.48
CA ALA A 662 -38.09 -29.45 -15.36
C ALA A 662 -39.27 -28.48 -15.22
N MET A 663 -40.42 -28.87 -15.76
CA MET A 663 -41.61 -28.03 -15.76
C MET A 663 -42.16 -27.81 -14.34
N GLY A 664 -42.56 -26.58 -14.03
CA GLY A 664 -43.28 -26.27 -12.81
C GLY A 664 -44.61 -27.03 -12.71
N ILE A 665 -45.03 -27.36 -11.48
CA ILE A 665 -46.16 -28.26 -11.20
C ILE A 665 -47.27 -27.52 -10.43
N PRO A 666 -48.51 -27.46 -10.96
CA PRO A 666 -49.65 -26.90 -10.23
C PRO A 666 -50.15 -27.88 -9.15
N MET A 667 -50.05 -27.50 -7.88
CA MET A 667 -50.39 -28.35 -6.74
C MET A 667 -51.88 -28.22 -6.40
N SER A 668 -52.70 -28.96 -7.15
CA SER A 668 -54.17 -28.93 -7.05
C SER A 668 -54.67 -29.36 -5.67
N GLY A 669 -55.69 -28.68 -5.16
CA GLY A 669 -56.33 -29.02 -3.88
C GLY A 669 -55.58 -28.54 -2.63
N ILE A 670 -54.57 -27.67 -2.78
CA ILE A 670 -53.86 -27.04 -1.66
C ILE A 670 -54.02 -25.52 -1.74
N THR A 671 -54.37 -24.89 -0.61
CA THR A 671 -54.29 -23.44 -0.44
C THR A 671 -53.50 -23.06 0.80
N VAL A 672 -52.78 -21.94 0.72
CA VAL A 672 -51.99 -21.37 1.83
C VAL A 672 -52.47 -19.96 2.11
N GLU A 673 -52.64 -19.63 3.39
CA GLU A 673 -53.01 -18.34 3.93
C GLU A 673 -52.10 -18.04 5.13
N ALA A 674 -51.65 -16.80 5.29
CA ALA A 674 -50.74 -16.44 6.38
C ALA A 674 -50.97 -15.01 6.87
N SER A 675 -50.94 -14.79 8.18
CA SER A 675 -50.72 -13.46 8.76
C SER A 675 -49.27 -13.37 9.21
N ILE A 676 -48.54 -12.35 8.77
CA ILE A 676 -47.10 -12.20 9.03
C ILE A 676 -46.85 -10.88 9.74
N GLU A 677 -46.38 -10.94 10.98
CA GLU A 677 -46.06 -9.77 11.81
C GLU A 677 -44.54 -9.68 12.06
N ILE A 678 -43.85 -8.81 11.31
CA ILE A 678 -42.40 -8.56 11.49
C ILE A 678 -42.21 -7.13 11.98
N ASN A 679 -41.96 -7.00 13.28
CA ASN A 679 -41.64 -5.74 13.94
C ASN A 679 -40.19 -5.36 13.66
N ARG A 680 -39.97 -4.70 12.51
CA ARG A 680 -38.69 -4.10 12.11
C ARG A 680 -38.37 -2.89 12.98
N ARG A 681 -37.09 -2.71 13.33
CA ARG A 681 -36.62 -1.62 14.17
C ARG A 681 -35.67 -0.75 13.36
N THR A 682 -35.90 0.56 13.32
CA THR A 682 -34.86 1.51 12.95
C THR A 682 -34.02 1.85 14.18
N GLY A 683 -32.73 2.04 13.97
CA GLY A 683 -31.81 2.65 14.92
C GLY A 683 -31.28 3.97 14.35
N THR A 684 -30.64 4.77 15.21
CA THR A 684 -29.99 6.02 14.81
C THR A 684 -28.51 5.94 15.16
N GLY A 685 -27.67 5.78 14.13
CA GLY A 685 -26.22 5.81 14.22
C GLY A 685 -25.70 7.25 14.14
N ARG A 686 -24.40 7.43 14.42
CA ARG A 686 -23.76 8.75 14.52
C ARG A 686 -22.34 8.77 13.97
N ASN A 687 -22.10 9.56 12.92
CA ASN A 687 -20.73 9.93 12.54
C ASN A 687 -20.27 11.17 13.35
N VAL A 688 -18.96 11.37 13.43
CA VAL A 688 -18.34 12.65 13.82
C VAL A 688 -17.74 13.31 12.60
N ILE A 689 -18.09 14.57 12.31
CA ILE A 689 -17.51 15.37 11.23
C ILE A 689 -16.97 16.69 11.81
N ALA A 690 -15.66 16.89 11.69
CA ALA A 690 -14.94 18.06 12.18
C ALA A 690 -14.13 18.71 11.05
N ARG A 691 -13.90 20.03 11.13
CA ARG A 691 -13.17 20.80 10.10
C ARG A 691 -12.07 21.67 10.70
N LEU A 692 -10.90 21.70 10.08
CA LEU A 692 -9.85 22.67 10.33
C LEU A 692 -9.77 23.60 9.10
N PRO A 693 -10.20 24.87 9.19
CA PRO A 693 -10.26 25.78 8.04
C PRO A 693 -8.90 26.14 7.46
N ALA A 694 -8.81 26.46 6.17
CA ALA A 694 -7.60 26.88 5.47
C ALA A 694 -6.99 28.22 5.95
N ASP A 695 -5.79 28.56 5.45
CA ASP A 695 -5.06 29.80 5.75
C ASP A 695 -5.23 30.85 4.62
N THR A 696 -6.47 31.31 4.41
CA THR A 696 -6.77 32.34 3.40
C THR A 696 -6.63 33.77 3.91
N GLU A 697 -6.58 34.75 3.01
CA GLU A 697 -6.57 36.18 3.38
C GLU A 697 -7.97 36.73 3.73
N ALA A 698 -9.02 35.93 3.57
CA ALA A 698 -10.38 36.28 3.91
C ALA A 698 -10.79 35.58 5.22
N ASN A 699 -10.91 36.34 6.30
CA ASN A 699 -11.25 35.82 7.65
C ASN A 699 -12.71 35.32 7.80
N SER A 700 -13.32 34.68 6.79
CA SER A 700 -14.55 33.91 6.98
C SER A 700 -14.17 32.53 7.54
N THR A 701 -14.37 32.34 8.83
CA THR A 701 -14.28 31.02 9.47
C THR A 701 -15.53 30.17 9.27
N ASP A 702 -16.62 30.78 8.80
CA ASP A 702 -17.97 30.21 8.88
C ASP A 702 -18.30 29.33 7.66
N ASP A 703 -17.78 29.69 6.48
CA ASP A 703 -17.95 28.94 5.23
C ASP A 703 -16.90 27.82 5.07
N VAL A 704 -17.24 26.76 4.31
CA VAL A 704 -16.33 25.68 3.93
C VAL A 704 -15.62 26.02 2.62
N GLN A 705 -14.29 25.88 2.57
CA GLN A 705 -13.51 26.07 1.35
C GLN A 705 -13.35 24.77 0.57
N PHE A 706 -14.01 24.69 -0.60
CA PHE A 706 -13.93 23.56 -1.52
C PHE A 706 -12.81 23.71 -2.58
N PRO A 707 -12.22 22.60 -3.07
CA PRO A 707 -12.38 21.23 -2.56
C PRO A 707 -11.65 21.02 -1.22
N VAL A 708 -12.23 20.20 -0.35
CA VAL A 708 -11.64 19.79 0.94
C VAL A 708 -10.68 18.62 0.78
N VAL A 709 -9.78 18.44 1.74
CA VAL A 709 -9.05 17.17 1.94
C VAL A 709 -9.73 16.43 3.09
N MET A 710 -10.03 15.13 2.93
CA MET A 710 -10.70 14.34 3.97
C MET A 710 -9.79 13.23 4.50
N VAL A 711 -9.83 13.01 5.82
CA VAL A 711 -9.24 11.83 6.50
C VAL A 711 -10.33 11.18 7.34
N GLY A 712 -10.43 9.84 7.34
CA GLY A 712 -11.42 9.14 8.15
C GLY A 712 -11.10 7.69 8.50
N ALA A 713 -11.87 7.19 9.46
CA ALA A 713 -11.85 5.82 9.99
C ALA A 713 -13.23 5.48 10.59
N HIS A 714 -13.68 4.23 10.53
CA HIS A 714 -14.85 3.79 11.28
C HIS A 714 -14.62 3.78 12.80
N ILE A 715 -15.68 3.90 13.59
CA ILE A 715 -15.64 3.99 15.06
C ILE A 715 -16.50 2.93 15.75
N ASP A 716 -17.46 2.33 15.03
CA ASP A 716 -18.33 1.28 15.52
C ASP A 716 -17.80 -0.11 15.21
N HIS A 717 -18.05 -1.06 16.12
CA HIS A 717 -17.57 -2.43 16.02
C HIS A 717 -18.67 -3.41 16.47
N LEU A 718 -18.49 -4.72 16.30
CA LEU A 718 -19.51 -5.76 16.53
C LEU A 718 -20.19 -5.83 17.92
N GLY A 719 -19.77 -5.07 18.93
CA GLY A 719 -20.42 -4.99 20.24
C GLY A 719 -20.29 -6.28 21.06
N ARG A 720 -21.22 -7.22 20.86
CA ARG A 720 -21.23 -8.57 21.45
C ARG A 720 -21.29 -9.70 20.42
N GLY A 721 -21.13 -9.39 19.13
CA GLY A 721 -21.10 -10.39 18.05
C GLY A 721 -22.44 -11.07 17.75
N GLY A 722 -23.58 -10.39 18.00
CA GLY A 722 -24.90 -10.99 17.77
C GLY A 722 -25.32 -11.12 16.29
N GLY A 723 -24.66 -10.39 15.38
CA GLY A 723 -24.93 -10.44 13.94
C GLY A 723 -24.11 -11.52 13.21
N SER A 724 -24.48 -11.83 11.97
CA SER A 724 -23.83 -12.86 11.15
C SER A 724 -22.36 -12.60 10.77
N ASN A 725 -21.81 -11.45 11.17
CA ASN A 725 -20.48 -10.99 10.81
C ASN A 725 -19.42 -11.40 11.86
N SER A 726 -19.83 -11.81 13.07
CA SER A 726 -18.89 -12.28 14.10
C SER A 726 -18.20 -13.59 13.72
N LEU A 727 -16.90 -13.67 14.00
CA LEU A 727 -16.08 -14.89 13.88
C LEU A 727 -15.77 -15.53 15.24
N ALA A 728 -16.54 -15.19 16.28
CA ALA A 728 -16.45 -15.78 17.61
C ALA A 728 -16.75 -17.29 17.62
N ARG A 729 -16.05 -18.03 18.47
CA ARG A 729 -16.28 -19.46 18.75
C ARG A 729 -17.46 -19.65 19.70
N SER A 730 -17.94 -20.89 19.84
CA SER A 730 -19.08 -21.23 20.73
C SER A 730 -18.81 -21.03 22.22
N ASP A 731 -17.55 -20.95 22.64
CA ASP A 731 -17.09 -20.57 23.98
C ASP A 731 -16.86 -19.05 24.14
N GLU A 732 -16.94 -18.30 23.04
CA GLU A 732 -16.75 -16.85 22.93
C GLU A 732 -18.07 -16.09 22.66
N GLU A 733 -19.18 -16.82 22.49
CA GLU A 733 -20.50 -16.28 22.19
C GLU A 733 -20.95 -15.23 23.23
N ASN A 734 -21.50 -14.10 22.77
CA ASN A 734 -21.93 -12.97 23.58
C ASN A 734 -20.81 -12.22 24.34
N GLN A 735 -19.53 -12.56 24.20
CA GLN A 735 -18.42 -11.76 24.74
C GLN A 735 -18.28 -10.43 24.00
N VAL A 736 -17.71 -9.42 24.66
CA VAL A 736 -17.53 -8.09 24.07
C VAL A 736 -16.43 -8.15 23.02
N HIS A 737 -16.76 -7.74 21.80
CA HIS A 737 -15.80 -7.54 20.73
C HIS A 737 -15.25 -6.12 20.91
N VAL A 738 -13.93 -5.94 21.11
CA VAL A 738 -13.40 -4.62 21.49
C VAL A 738 -12.78 -3.83 20.32
N GLY A 739 -12.53 -4.44 19.16
CA GLY A 739 -12.06 -3.77 17.94
C GLY A 739 -10.85 -2.89 18.20
N ALA A 740 -9.74 -3.51 18.61
CA ALA A 740 -8.49 -2.84 18.91
C ALA A 740 -7.71 -2.50 17.63
N ASP A 741 -7.55 -3.46 16.72
CA ASP A 741 -7.09 -3.21 15.36
C ASP A 741 -8.26 -2.75 14.50
N ASP A 742 -9.35 -3.52 14.59
CA ASP A 742 -10.62 -3.45 13.86
C ASP A 742 -11.55 -2.31 14.35
N ASN A 743 -10.92 -1.22 14.82
CA ASN A 743 -11.09 0.14 14.31
C ASN A 743 -10.35 1.16 15.18
N ALA A 744 -10.10 0.84 16.46
CA ALA A 744 -9.50 1.77 17.40
C ALA A 744 -8.07 2.19 16.97
N SER A 745 -7.37 1.34 16.21
CA SER A 745 -6.09 1.65 15.58
C SER A 745 -6.18 2.81 14.57
N GLY A 746 -7.17 2.78 13.68
CA GLY A 746 -7.40 3.77 12.63
C GLY A 746 -7.94 5.09 13.18
N VAL A 747 -8.87 5.02 14.15
CA VAL A 747 -9.33 6.21 14.88
C VAL A 747 -8.17 6.86 15.64
N ALA A 748 -7.27 6.08 16.26
CA ALA A 748 -6.09 6.62 16.90
C ALA A 748 -5.16 7.32 15.90
N ALA A 749 -4.79 6.65 14.79
CA ALA A 749 -3.95 7.24 13.75
C ALA A 749 -4.54 8.54 13.16
N MET A 750 -5.86 8.57 12.93
CA MET A 750 -6.59 9.76 12.48
C MET A 750 -6.50 10.94 13.48
N LEU A 751 -6.53 10.67 14.79
CA LEU A 751 -6.40 11.70 15.82
C LEU A 751 -4.96 12.22 15.98
N GLU A 752 -3.95 11.36 15.86
CA GLU A 752 -2.54 11.77 15.81
C GLU A 752 -2.28 12.69 14.60
N ILE A 753 -2.81 12.33 13.42
CA ILE A 753 -2.73 13.15 12.19
C ILE A 753 -3.38 14.53 12.40
N ALA A 754 -4.54 14.57 13.05
CA ALA A 754 -5.22 15.82 13.37
C ALA A 754 -4.39 16.72 14.32
N GLN A 755 -3.70 16.13 15.30
CA GLN A 755 -2.83 16.87 16.21
C GLN A 755 -1.56 17.38 15.51
N TYR A 756 -0.88 16.52 14.74
CA TYR A 756 0.30 16.88 13.95
C TYR A 756 0.02 18.05 13.00
N LEU A 757 -1.06 17.99 12.22
CA LEU A 757 -1.38 19.04 11.25
C LEU A 757 -1.72 20.39 11.91
N VAL A 758 -2.36 20.37 13.08
CA VAL A 758 -2.61 21.58 13.89
C VAL A 758 -1.31 22.20 14.40
N ASP A 759 -0.37 21.40 14.89
CA ASP A 759 0.95 21.90 15.31
C ASP A 759 1.75 22.48 14.14
N GLN A 760 1.85 21.76 13.01
CA GLN A 760 2.59 22.23 11.85
C GLN A 760 2.02 23.53 11.26
N ARG A 761 0.71 23.74 11.37
CA ARG A 761 0.06 25.01 11.08
C ARG A 761 0.43 26.10 12.10
N ASN A 762 0.25 25.81 13.40
CA ASN A 762 0.52 26.75 14.50
C ASN A 762 1.99 27.18 14.57
N SER A 763 2.92 26.32 14.17
CA SER A 763 4.35 26.61 14.06
C SER A 763 4.73 27.32 12.75
N GLY A 764 3.78 27.57 11.84
CA GLY A 764 4.01 28.19 10.53
C GLY A 764 4.77 27.33 9.52
N ARG A 765 4.93 26.03 9.77
CA ARG A 765 5.60 25.07 8.86
C ARG A 765 4.69 24.63 7.71
N VAL A 766 3.37 24.74 7.90
CA VAL A 766 2.32 24.45 6.91
C VAL A 766 1.45 25.69 6.75
N LYS A 767 1.15 26.05 5.50
CA LYS A 767 0.08 26.98 5.15
C LYS A 767 -0.96 26.23 4.33
N MET A 768 -2.13 25.97 4.92
CA MET A 768 -3.21 25.19 4.33
C MET A 768 -3.89 26.00 3.21
N LYS A 769 -3.98 25.42 2.01
CA LYS A 769 -4.72 26.00 0.86
C LYS A 769 -6.15 25.47 0.72
N ARG A 770 -6.49 24.40 1.44
CA ARG A 770 -7.78 23.72 1.48
C ARG A 770 -8.19 23.48 2.93
N ASP A 771 -9.48 23.36 3.18
CA ASP A 771 -9.96 22.89 4.48
C ASP A 771 -9.62 21.41 4.65
N LEU A 772 -9.21 21.03 5.85
CA LEU A 772 -9.14 19.63 6.28
C LEU A 772 -10.48 19.26 6.93
N MET A 773 -11.10 18.16 6.51
CA MET A 773 -12.18 17.51 7.23
C MET A 773 -11.70 16.17 7.81
N VAL A 774 -12.05 15.92 9.07
CA VAL A 774 -11.78 14.67 9.79
C VAL A 774 -13.10 14.01 10.13
N ALA A 775 -13.24 12.73 9.79
CA ALA A 775 -14.50 12.01 9.87
C ALA A 775 -14.38 10.64 10.57
N ALA A 776 -15.12 10.45 11.66
CA ALA A 776 -15.28 9.14 12.28
C ALA A 776 -16.64 8.54 11.87
N TRP A 777 -16.62 7.44 11.12
CA TRP A 777 -17.82 6.82 10.57
C TRP A 777 -18.45 5.80 11.52
N SER A 778 -19.77 5.64 11.47
CA SER A 778 -20.50 4.60 12.20
C SER A 778 -21.37 3.82 11.21
N GLY A 779 -21.60 2.54 11.45
CA GLY A 779 -22.38 1.65 10.59
C GLY A 779 -21.58 0.99 9.47
N GLU A 780 -20.24 1.03 9.54
CA GLU A 780 -19.34 0.34 8.60
C GLU A 780 -19.65 -1.17 8.63
N GLU A 781 -19.54 -1.75 9.83
CA GLU A 781 -19.79 -3.15 10.22
C GLU A 781 -21.14 -3.73 9.79
N LEU A 782 -22.10 -2.84 9.55
CA LEU A 782 -23.47 -3.17 9.19
C LEU A 782 -23.72 -3.05 7.68
N GLY A 783 -22.79 -2.44 6.93
CA GLY A 783 -22.84 -2.24 5.48
C GLY A 783 -22.54 -0.81 5.02
N LEU A 784 -21.48 -0.17 5.54
CA LEU A 784 -21.04 1.19 5.17
C LEU A 784 -22.09 2.30 5.39
N PHE A 785 -23.03 2.12 6.31
CA PHE A 785 -24.23 2.98 6.40
C PHE A 785 -23.91 4.46 6.69
N GLY A 786 -22.92 4.77 7.52
CA GLY A 786 -22.64 6.16 7.92
C GLY A 786 -21.89 6.96 6.85
N SER A 787 -20.91 6.38 6.18
CA SER A 787 -20.22 7.01 5.05
C SER A 787 -21.15 7.16 3.85
N GLN A 788 -21.97 6.13 3.55
CA GLN A 788 -23.03 6.20 2.55
C GLN A 788 -24.03 7.32 2.86
N ALA A 789 -24.57 7.36 4.09
CA ALA A 789 -25.50 8.41 4.50
C ALA A 789 -24.87 9.81 4.41
N PHE A 790 -23.57 9.95 4.71
CA PHE A 790 -22.86 11.22 4.58
C PHE A 790 -22.71 11.69 3.13
N VAL A 791 -22.39 10.81 2.18
CA VAL A 791 -22.31 11.22 0.76
C VAL A 791 -23.69 11.49 0.16
N ASP A 792 -24.74 10.83 0.65
CA ASP A 792 -26.14 11.07 0.27
C ASP A 792 -26.73 12.35 0.90
N ASP A 793 -26.29 12.75 2.10
CA ASP A 793 -26.64 14.02 2.76
C ASP A 793 -25.68 15.18 2.44
N PHE A 794 -24.60 14.95 1.69
CA PHE A 794 -23.54 15.94 1.45
C PHE A 794 -24.04 17.29 0.92
N SER A 795 -25.02 17.27 0.00
CA SER A 795 -25.66 18.48 -0.56
C SER A 795 -26.52 19.25 0.45
N LYS A 796 -27.02 18.56 1.49
CA LYS A 796 -27.85 19.12 2.58
C LYS A 796 -26.96 19.70 3.69
N LEU A 797 -25.83 19.04 3.96
CA LEU A 797 -24.78 19.52 4.87
C LEU A 797 -24.06 20.74 4.30
N TYR A 798 -23.77 20.72 3.00
CA TYR A 798 -22.97 21.74 2.33
C TYR A 798 -23.66 22.31 1.08
N PRO A 799 -24.71 23.15 1.22
CA PRO A 799 -25.44 23.71 0.07
C PRO A 799 -24.63 24.61 -0.88
N ALA A 800 -23.39 24.96 -0.50
CA ALA A 800 -22.44 25.73 -1.31
C ALA A 800 -21.41 24.85 -2.04
N ALA A 801 -21.46 23.52 -1.89
CA ALA A 801 -20.51 22.62 -2.52
C ALA A 801 -20.69 22.56 -4.05
N PRO A 802 -19.60 22.51 -4.83
CA PRO A 802 -19.66 22.29 -6.27
C PRO A 802 -19.98 20.82 -6.57
N ILE A 803 -21.26 20.51 -6.70
CA ILE A 803 -21.77 19.16 -7.01
C ILE A 803 -22.18 19.11 -8.50
N GLN A 804 -21.85 18.01 -9.17
CA GLN A 804 -22.25 17.74 -10.56
C GLN A 804 -23.35 16.67 -10.61
N GLU A 805 -24.38 16.91 -11.43
CA GLU A 805 -25.40 15.91 -11.78
C GLU A 805 -24.73 14.63 -12.34
N PRO A 806 -25.19 13.43 -11.99
CA PRO A 806 -24.58 12.17 -12.41
C PRO A 806 -24.69 11.93 -13.93
N SER A 807 -23.62 11.44 -14.56
CA SER A 807 -23.67 10.88 -15.91
C SER A 807 -24.17 9.43 -15.89
N GLU A 808 -24.51 8.86 -17.06
CA GLU A 808 -24.89 7.43 -17.16
C GLU A 808 -23.78 6.51 -16.58
N ASP A 809 -22.51 6.86 -16.80
CA ASP A 809 -21.35 6.18 -16.19
C ASP A 809 -21.29 6.30 -14.64
N ASP A 810 -21.78 7.40 -14.04
CA ASP A 810 -21.81 7.54 -12.56
C ASP A 810 -22.84 6.57 -11.96
N ILE A 811 -24.01 6.47 -12.60
CA ILE A 811 -25.08 5.57 -12.19
C ILE A 811 -24.63 4.11 -12.33
N ALA A 812 -23.87 3.79 -13.40
CA ALA A 812 -23.27 2.46 -13.57
C ALA A 812 -22.23 2.13 -12.48
N ILE A 813 -21.31 3.04 -12.18
CA ILE A 813 -20.31 2.85 -11.11
C ILE A 813 -21.01 2.72 -9.75
N ALA A 814 -21.96 3.60 -9.41
CA ALA A 814 -22.71 3.52 -8.15
C ALA A 814 -23.47 2.19 -8.02
N HIS A 815 -24.05 1.66 -9.11
CA HIS A 815 -24.68 0.34 -9.10
C HIS A 815 -23.68 -0.81 -8.91
N ALA A 816 -22.48 -0.75 -9.50
CA ALA A 816 -21.43 -1.74 -9.26
C ALA A 816 -20.94 -1.74 -7.79
N HIS A 817 -20.94 -0.58 -7.14
CA HIS A 817 -20.71 -0.43 -5.70
C HIS A 817 -21.94 -0.75 -4.82
N GLY A 818 -23.10 -1.09 -5.39
CA GLY A 818 -24.33 -1.46 -4.66
C GLY A 818 -25.15 -0.28 -4.10
N MET A 819 -24.93 0.93 -4.60
CA MET A 819 -25.42 2.19 -4.04
C MET A 819 -26.69 2.71 -4.73
N THR A 820 -27.22 3.84 -4.23
CA THR A 820 -28.46 4.45 -4.74
C THR A 820 -28.24 5.20 -6.07
N PRO A 821 -29.30 5.47 -6.86
CA PRO A 821 -29.18 6.18 -8.13
C PRO A 821 -28.80 7.68 -8.03
N ASP A 822 -28.75 8.26 -6.84
CA ASP A 822 -28.44 9.69 -6.61
C ASP A 822 -26.91 9.92 -6.59
N ALA A 823 -26.24 9.44 -7.63
CA ALA A 823 -24.79 9.29 -7.74
C ALA A 823 -24.03 10.60 -8.01
N ALA A 824 -24.54 11.74 -7.50
CA ALA A 824 -24.01 13.06 -7.81
C ALA A 824 -22.51 13.19 -7.45
N SER A 825 -21.71 13.65 -8.42
CA SER A 825 -20.24 13.61 -8.35
C SER A 825 -19.70 14.65 -7.36
N LEU A 826 -18.84 14.19 -6.43
CA LEU A 826 -18.21 15.00 -5.38
C LEU A 826 -16.76 15.42 -5.69
N LYS A 827 -16.21 15.04 -6.85
CA LYS A 827 -14.79 15.28 -7.24
C LYS A 827 -14.29 16.75 -7.11
N ASP A 828 -15.19 17.72 -7.31
CA ASP A 828 -14.86 19.15 -7.24
C ASP A 828 -15.03 19.71 -5.80
N ALA A 829 -15.67 18.93 -4.92
CA ALA A 829 -15.91 19.24 -3.52
C ALA A 829 -14.94 18.49 -2.59
N VAL A 830 -14.49 17.29 -2.93
CA VAL A 830 -13.50 16.50 -2.17
C VAL A 830 -12.32 16.15 -3.07
N ALA A 831 -11.15 16.71 -2.76
CA ALA A 831 -9.93 16.53 -3.54
C ALA A 831 -9.35 15.10 -3.41
N VAL A 832 -9.48 14.51 -2.22
CA VAL A 832 -9.04 13.15 -1.88
C VAL A 832 -9.68 12.75 -0.54
N TYR A 833 -9.99 11.46 -0.38
CA TYR A 833 -10.33 10.84 0.88
C TYR A 833 -9.27 9.82 1.30
N LEU A 834 -8.67 10.03 2.48
CA LEU A 834 -7.70 9.11 3.08
C LEU A 834 -8.39 8.27 4.16
N ASN A 835 -8.34 6.95 4.02
CA ASN A 835 -9.01 5.98 4.87
C ASN A 835 -8.00 5.20 5.74
N LEU A 836 -8.30 5.06 7.03
CA LEU A 836 -7.44 4.37 8.01
C LEU A 836 -8.23 3.25 8.67
N ASP A 837 -7.97 2.02 8.25
CA ASP A 837 -8.76 0.83 8.56
C ASP A 837 -7.80 -0.36 8.80
N MET A 838 -7.97 -1.06 9.92
CA MET A 838 -7.04 -2.10 10.43
C MET A 838 -5.56 -1.74 10.24
N VAL A 839 -5.10 -0.64 10.86
CA VAL A 839 -3.73 -0.11 10.75
C VAL A 839 -2.84 -0.40 11.97
N GLY A 840 -3.36 -1.13 12.95
CA GLY A 840 -2.70 -1.41 14.23
C GLY A 840 -1.82 -2.65 14.25
N ARG A 841 -1.87 -3.53 13.25
CA ARG A 841 -1.13 -4.81 13.22
C ARG A 841 -0.08 -4.91 12.11
N LEU A 842 0.64 -3.82 11.85
CA LEU A 842 1.77 -3.82 10.92
C LEU A 842 2.77 -4.94 11.26
N ARG A 843 3.00 -5.85 10.31
CA ARG A 843 4.01 -6.92 10.40
C ARG A 843 5.19 -6.59 9.48
N ASP A 844 5.14 -7.09 8.25
CA ASP A 844 6.23 -6.96 7.29
C ASP A 844 6.06 -5.72 6.40
N LYS A 845 4.81 -5.41 5.98
CA LYS A 845 4.51 -4.37 4.98
C LYS A 845 3.15 -3.70 5.25
N LEU A 846 3.04 -2.42 4.94
CA LEU A 846 1.78 -1.69 4.87
C LEU A 846 1.19 -1.86 3.46
N ILE A 847 -0.07 -2.29 3.36
CA ILE A 847 -0.81 -2.27 2.11
C ILE A 847 -1.44 -0.87 1.97
N VAL A 848 -1.15 -0.19 0.86
CA VAL A 848 -1.79 1.08 0.50
C VAL A 848 -2.64 0.85 -0.74
N GLN A 849 -3.96 0.88 -0.57
CA GLN A 849 -4.96 0.62 -1.61
C GLN A 849 -5.49 1.93 -2.23
N GLY A 850 -6.12 1.84 -3.40
CA GLY A 850 -6.62 3.01 -4.13
C GLY A 850 -5.58 3.72 -5.01
N ILE A 851 -4.38 3.15 -5.17
CA ILE A 851 -3.29 3.75 -5.97
C ILE A 851 -3.72 3.92 -7.44
N GLY A 852 -4.65 3.10 -7.93
CA GLY A 852 -5.24 3.18 -9.26
C GLY A 852 -6.41 4.16 -9.39
N SER A 853 -6.68 5.01 -8.39
CA SER A 853 -7.75 6.03 -8.44
C SER A 853 -7.29 7.42 -8.91
N SER A 854 -5.98 7.66 -8.99
CA SER A 854 -5.40 8.93 -9.46
C SER A 854 -4.00 8.78 -10.07
N PRO A 855 -3.71 9.42 -11.22
CA PRO A 855 -2.43 9.30 -11.95
C PRO A 855 -1.31 10.12 -11.29
N GLY A 856 -0.89 9.69 -10.10
CA GLY A 856 0.20 10.31 -9.34
C GLY A 856 0.40 9.75 -7.93
N PHE A 857 -0.60 9.04 -7.39
CA PHE A 857 -0.58 8.51 -6.02
C PHE A 857 0.59 7.57 -5.71
N GLU A 858 1.01 6.73 -6.66
CA GLU A 858 2.20 5.88 -6.49
C GLU A 858 3.47 6.70 -6.18
N GLY A 859 3.65 7.83 -6.87
CA GLY A 859 4.79 8.72 -6.66
C GLY A 859 4.70 9.53 -5.37
N GLU A 860 3.51 10.04 -5.03
CA GLU A 860 3.33 10.81 -3.80
C GLU A 860 3.44 9.93 -2.54
N VAL A 861 2.87 8.72 -2.55
CA VAL A 861 3.03 7.75 -1.45
C VAL A 861 4.50 7.36 -1.27
N GLN A 862 5.24 7.10 -2.35
CA GLN A 862 6.68 6.84 -2.27
C GLN A 862 7.46 8.07 -1.75
N ARG A 863 7.11 9.29 -2.19
CA ARG A 863 7.72 10.55 -1.72
C ARG A 863 7.54 10.73 -0.21
N ARG A 864 6.31 10.58 0.29
CA ARG A 864 5.99 10.76 1.72
C ARG A 864 6.51 9.65 2.62
N ASN A 865 6.83 8.49 2.06
CA ASN A 865 7.45 7.39 2.80
C ASN A 865 8.98 7.49 2.92
N VAL A 866 9.65 8.45 2.26
CA VAL A 866 11.10 8.69 2.42
C VAL A 866 11.53 8.94 3.88
N PRO A 867 10.90 9.88 4.62
CA PRO A 867 11.16 10.07 6.05
C PRO A 867 10.88 8.80 6.87
N VAL A 868 9.70 8.20 6.67
CA VAL A 868 9.17 7.15 7.56
C VAL A 868 9.85 5.79 7.36
N GLY A 869 10.10 5.40 6.11
CA GLY A 869 10.81 4.15 5.78
C GLY A 869 9.99 2.86 5.89
N VAL A 870 8.65 2.93 5.99
CA VAL A 870 7.79 1.74 6.08
C VAL A 870 7.89 0.91 4.79
N ALA A 871 7.99 -0.41 4.88
CA ALA A 871 7.93 -1.26 3.69
C ALA A 871 6.49 -1.27 3.12
N LEU A 872 6.33 -0.97 1.83
CA LEU A 872 5.01 -0.77 1.22
C LEU A 872 4.64 -1.86 0.21
N GLN A 873 3.36 -2.19 0.16
CA GLN A 873 2.69 -2.88 -0.95
C GLN A 873 1.64 -1.93 -1.55
N LEU A 874 1.82 -1.54 -2.81
CA LEU A 874 0.99 -0.54 -3.47
C LEU A 874 -0.08 -1.21 -4.35
N ASP A 875 -1.31 -1.26 -3.84
CA ASP A 875 -2.44 -1.90 -4.50
C ASP A 875 -3.22 -0.88 -5.35
N ARG A 876 -3.37 -1.19 -6.64
CA ARG A 876 -4.09 -0.35 -7.60
C ARG A 876 -5.60 -0.57 -7.57
N THR A 877 -6.09 -1.61 -6.90
CA THR A 877 -7.52 -1.85 -6.68
C THR A 877 -8.16 -0.63 -6.01
N SER A 878 -9.23 -0.13 -6.63
CA SER A 878 -9.87 1.13 -6.24
C SER A 878 -11.40 1.03 -6.13
N THR A 879 -12.04 0.19 -6.94
CA THR A 879 -13.52 0.06 -7.04
C THR A 879 -14.12 -1.05 -6.17
N ARG A 880 -13.31 -1.81 -5.43
CA ARG A 880 -13.78 -3.02 -4.71
C ARG A 880 -13.29 -3.09 -3.26
N LEU A 881 -13.06 -1.94 -2.64
CA LEU A 881 -12.57 -1.87 -1.26
C LEU A 881 -13.73 -2.08 -0.27
N PRO A 882 -13.59 -2.99 0.71
CA PRO A 882 -14.69 -3.45 1.57
C PRO A 882 -15.15 -2.45 2.66
N THR A 883 -14.62 -1.22 2.63
CA THR A 883 -14.57 -0.19 3.69
C THR A 883 -15.16 1.15 3.21
N ASP A 884 -15.28 2.14 4.10
CA ASP A 884 -15.91 3.46 3.87
C ASP A 884 -15.40 4.20 2.62
N ALA A 885 -14.15 3.95 2.20
CA ALA A 885 -13.59 4.49 0.95
C ALA A 885 -14.44 4.20 -0.30
N SER A 886 -15.20 3.10 -0.33
CA SER A 886 -16.12 2.80 -1.45
C SER A 886 -17.18 3.89 -1.67
N ALA A 887 -17.70 4.50 -0.59
CA ALA A 887 -18.70 5.58 -0.69
C ALA A 887 -18.15 6.82 -1.40
N PHE A 888 -16.84 7.04 -1.33
CA PHE A 888 -16.15 8.16 -1.96
C PHE A 888 -15.79 7.87 -3.43
N VAL A 889 -15.28 6.66 -3.73
CA VAL A 889 -14.96 6.26 -5.12
C VAL A 889 -16.20 6.27 -6.02
N ALA A 890 -17.33 5.80 -5.51
CA ALA A 890 -18.61 5.82 -6.23
C ALA A 890 -19.13 7.25 -6.55
N ARG A 891 -18.58 8.29 -5.91
CA ARG A 891 -18.87 9.71 -6.20
C ARG A 891 -17.70 10.42 -6.92
N LYS A 892 -16.84 9.66 -7.61
CA LYS A 892 -15.63 10.14 -8.34
C LYS A 892 -14.60 10.87 -7.46
N VAL A 893 -14.47 10.50 -6.19
CA VAL A 893 -13.43 11.05 -5.29
C VAL A 893 -12.19 10.14 -5.31
N PRO A 894 -10.97 10.65 -5.49
CA PRO A 894 -9.73 9.89 -5.35
C PRO A 894 -9.54 9.38 -3.92
N ILE A 895 -9.06 8.14 -3.73
CA ILE A 895 -8.85 7.58 -2.39
C ILE A 895 -7.48 6.96 -2.19
N LEU A 896 -7.03 6.97 -0.93
CA LEU A 896 -5.93 6.15 -0.43
C LEU A 896 -6.39 5.46 0.85
N SER A 897 -6.31 4.12 0.93
CA SER A 897 -6.61 3.39 2.17
C SER A 897 -5.35 2.71 2.69
N GLY A 898 -5.01 2.93 3.96
CA GLY A 898 -4.00 2.15 4.67
C GLY A 898 -4.63 0.88 5.26
N PHE A 899 -3.91 -0.25 5.19
CA PHE A 899 -4.37 -1.55 5.68
C PHE A 899 -3.18 -2.45 6.06
N THR A 900 -3.19 -3.09 7.23
CA THR A 900 -2.07 -3.95 7.71
C THR A 900 -2.28 -5.45 7.52
N GLY A 901 -3.39 -5.86 6.90
CA GLY A 901 -3.65 -7.24 6.53
C GLY A 901 -4.44 -8.03 7.58
N ALA A 902 -5.32 -8.91 7.13
CA ALA A 902 -6.21 -9.66 8.02
C ALA A 902 -5.47 -10.61 8.99
N HIS A 903 -6.16 -11.00 10.06
CA HIS A 903 -5.61 -11.79 11.16
C HIS A 903 -6.67 -12.69 11.81
N GLU A 904 -6.23 -13.72 12.55
CA GLU A 904 -7.13 -14.71 13.15
C GLU A 904 -8.05 -14.18 14.27
N ASP A 905 -7.86 -12.93 14.72
CA ASP A 905 -8.72 -12.29 15.72
C ASP A 905 -9.77 -11.34 15.13
N TYR A 906 -9.71 -11.05 13.83
CA TYR A 906 -10.63 -10.14 13.13
C TYR A 906 -12.09 -10.53 13.38
N HIS A 907 -12.97 -9.56 13.63
CA HIS A 907 -14.37 -9.80 13.99
C HIS A 907 -14.58 -10.73 15.23
N THR A 908 -13.64 -10.77 16.20
CA THR A 908 -13.77 -11.60 17.43
C THR A 908 -13.49 -10.85 18.74
N PRO A 909 -13.90 -11.39 19.90
CA PRO A 909 -13.53 -10.88 21.23
C PRO A 909 -12.02 -10.87 21.52
N ARG A 910 -11.21 -11.52 20.67
CA ARG A 910 -9.75 -11.61 20.82
C ARG A 910 -9.00 -10.48 20.12
N ASP A 911 -9.66 -9.57 19.41
CA ASP A 911 -8.98 -8.40 18.85
C ASP A 911 -8.74 -7.35 19.95
N THR A 912 -7.61 -7.49 20.65
CA THR A 912 -7.32 -6.79 21.91
C THR A 912 -6.07 -5.90 21.85
N PRO A 913 -5.98 -4.82 22.65
CA PRO A 913 -4.91 -3.83 22.57
C PRO A 913 -3.48 -4.37 22.70
N ASP A 914 -3.30 -5.45 23.47
CA ASP A 914 -2.02 -6.11 23.72
C ASP A 914 -1.39 -6.77 22.47
N LYS A 915 -2.11 -6.78 21.34
CA LYS A 915 -1.69 -7.38 20.07
C LYS A 915 -1.32 -6.36 18.99
N LEU A 916 -1.39 -5.07 19.28
CA LEU A 916 -1.06 -4.02 18.32
C LEU A 916 0.43 -3.71 18.26
N ASN A 917 0.93 -3.46 17.05
CA ASN A 917 2.22 -2.83 16.81
C ASN A 917 2.05 -1.31 16.89
N TYR A 918 2.21 -0.75 18.09
CA TYR A 918 2.03 0.69 18.33
C TYR A 918 3.07 1.56 17.62
N ASP A 919 4.30 1.07 17.44
CA ASP A 919 5.34 1.75 16.66
C ASP A 919 4.94 1.81 15.19
N GLY A 920 4.57 0.65 14.61
CA GLY A 920 4.10 0.58 13.23
C GLY A 920 2.84 1.40 12.96
N ASN A 921 1.90 1.49 13.91
CA ASN A 921 0.73 2.36 13.75
C ASN A 921 1.08 3.85 13.83
N ALA A 922 2.07 4.24 14.67
CA ALA A 922 2.58 5.60 14.68
C ALA A 922 3.28 5.96 13.36
N ASP A 923 4.02 5.03 12.75
CA ASP A 923 4.63 5.19 11.43
C ASP A 923 3.57 5.31 10.31
N ILE A 924 2.49 4.52 10.36
CA ILE A 924 1.37 4.62 9.41
C ILE A 924 0.66 5.97 9.56
N ALA A 925 0.41 6.41 10.80
CA ALA A 925 -0.13 7.74 11.08
C ALA A 925 0.79 8.85 10.54
N ASN A 926 2.11 8.70 10.67
CA ASN A 926 3.10 9.63 10.11
C ASN A 926 3.01 9.71 8.59
N LEU A 927 3.04 8.57 7.89
CA LEU A 927 2.90 8.50 6.43
C LEU A 927 1.59 9.15 5.94
N PHE A 928 0.46 8.84 6.57
CA PHE A 928 -0.84 9.41 6.20
C PHE A 928 -0.99 10.88 6.59
N GLY A 929 -0.32 11.33 7.66
CA GLY A 929 -0.20 12.74 8.04
C GLY A 929 0.61 13.55 7.03
N LEU A 930 1.73 12.99 6.55
CA LEU A 930 2.56 13.59 5.50
C LEU A 930 1.85 13.63 4.13
N LEU A 931 1.10 12.59 3.78
CA LEU A 931 0.20 12.60 2.61
C LEU A 931 -0.85 13.71 2.73
N THR A 932 -1.57 13.77 3.85
CA THR A 932 -2.61 14.78 4.12
C THR A 932 -2.02 16.20 4.05
N ARG A 933 -0.83 16.42 4.66
CA ARG A 933 -0.07 17.67 4.58
C ARG A 933 0.22 18.06 3.13
N GLY A 934 0.68 17.12 2.31
CA GLY A 934 0.94 17.33 0.88
C GLY A 934 -0.31 17.81 0.12
N PHE A 935 -1.45 17.13 0.30
CA PHE A 935 -2.71 17.51 -0.35
C PHE A 935 -3.29 18.85 0.16
N LEU A 936 -3.04 19.21 1.42
CA LEU A 936 -3.43 20.52 1.99
C LEU A 936 -2.56 21.68 1.46
N MET A 937 -1.31 21.42 1.09
CA MET A 937 -0.36 22.42 0.60
C MET A 937 -0.26 22.51 -0.94
N SER A 938 -0.65 21.47 -1.67
CA SER A 938 -0.64 21.46 -3.15
C SER A 938 -1.53 22.57 -3.74
N SER A 939 -1.11 23.18 -4.85
CA SER A 939 -2.03 24.03 -5.64
C SER A 939 -3.00 23.17 -6.48
N ASP A 940 -2.53 22.02 -6.95
CA ASP A 940 -3.26 21.12 -7.84
C ASP A 940 -4.19 20.19 -7.06
N VAL A 941 -5.25 19.72 -7.71
CA VAL A 941 -6.21 18.74 -7.18
C VAL A 941 -5.93 17.40 -7.87
N PRO A 942 -5.88 16.26 -7.15
CA PRO A 942 -5.70 14.94 -7.78
C PRO A 942 -6.79 14.64 -8.83
N GLU A 943 -6.40 14.20 -10.02
CA GLU A 943 -7.35 13.77 -11.07
C GLU A 943 -7.98 12.44 -10.66
N PHE A 944 -9.31 12.36 -10.53
CA PHE A 944 -9.98 11.07 -10.39
C PHE A 944 -9.96 10.30 -11.72
N LYS A 945 -9.31 9.14 -11.70
CA LYS A 945 -9.20 8.26 -12.87
C LYS A 945 -8.93 6.83 -12.44
N LEU A 946 -9.90 5.96 -12.70
CA LEU A 946 -9.75 4.53 -12.49
C LEU A 946 -8.79 3.91 -13.53
N HIS A 947 -7.72 3.29 -13.04
CA HIS A 947 -6.83 2.42 -13.81
C HIS A 947 -6.68 1.08 -13.10
N GLU A 948 -7.68 0.21 -13.30
CA GLU A 948 -7.62 -1.18 -12.85
C GLU A 948 -6.61 -2.01 -13.68
N GLY A 949 -6.32 -3.22 -13.20
CA GLY A 949 -5.62 -4.25 -13.98
C GLY A 949 -6.55 -4.88 -15.03
N GLN A 950 -6.17 -6.04 -15.58
CA GLN A 950 -7.11 -6.80 -16.41
C GLN A 950 -8.32 -7.23 -15.57
N SER A 951 -9.51 -6.95 -16.08
CA SER A 951 -10.78 -7.07 -15.36
C SER A 951 -11.18 -8.53 -15.08
N THR A 952 -11.43 -8.84 -13.81
CA THR A 952 -12.34 -9.92 -13.41
C THR A 952 -13.76 -9.36 -13.26
N GLU A 953 -14.77 -10.17 -13.56
CA GLU A 953 -16.17 -9.72 -13.67
C GLU A 953 -16.80 -9.29 -12.31
N GLU A 954 -18.05 -8.80 -12.36
CA GLU A 954 -18.80 -8.31 -11.20
C GLU A 954 -19.19 -9.44 -10.23
N VAL A 955 -18.94 -9.27 -8.92
CA VAL A 955 -19.30 -10.26 -7.88
C VAL A 955 -19.86 -9.57 -6.61
N PRO A 956 -21.15 -9.77 -6.27
CA PRO A 956 -21.72 -9.36 -4.99
C PRO A 956 -21.32 -10.29 -3.83
N ARG A 957 -21.19 -9.77 -2.61
CA ARG A 957 -20.96 -10.55 -1.37
C ARG A 957 -22.08 -11.59 -1.13
N ALA A 958 -21.74 -12.86 -0.96
CA ALA A 958 -22.66 -13.96 -0.64
C ALA A 958 -22.37 -14.62 0.74
N ARG A 959 -23.27 -15.51 1.20
CA ARG A 959 -23.16 -16.18 2.53
C ARG A 959 -22.51 -17.58 2.38
N LEU A 960 -21.30 -17.74 2.93
CA LEU A 960 -20.53 -18.99 2.98
C LEU A 960 -21.19 -20.07 3.87
N THR A 961 -21.87 -21.05 3.25
CA THR A 961 -22.51 -22.19 3.94
C THR A 961 -21.55 -23.36 4.22
N ALA A 962 -20.59 -23.59 3.32
CA ALA A 962 -19.56 -24.61 3.44
C ALA A 962 -18.37 -24.15 4.30
N TYR A 963 -17.69 -25.11 4.93
CA TYR A 963 -16.55 -24.87 5.82
C TYR A 963 -15.42 -25.85 5.54
N LEU A 964 -14.20 -25.34 5.31
CA LEU A 964 -13.00 -26.16 5.18
C LEU A 964 -12.09 -26.12 6.43
N GLY A 965 -12.21 -25.13 7.31
CA GLY A 965 -11.29 -24.99 8.45
C GLY A 965 -9.85 -24.69 8.05
N THR A 966 -9.64 -24.05 6.90
CA THR A 966 -8.39 -23.42 6.49
C THR A 966 -8.27 -22.02 7.12
N ILE A 967 -7.04 -21.55 7.33
CA ILE A 967 -6.75 -20.19 7.78
C ILE A 967 -5.80 -19.55 6.74
N PRO A 968 -6.25 -18.57 5.94
CA PRO A 968 -5.43 -17.97 4.89
C PRO A 968 -4.22 -17.19 5.43
N ASP A 969 -3.18 -17.05 4.61
CA ASP A 969 -2.05 -16.14 4.83
C ASP A 969 -2.14 -14.94 3.89
N TYR A 970 -2.71 -13.86 4.40
CA TYR A 970 -2.90 -12.59 3.69
C TYR A 970 -1.59 -11.78 3.53
N ALA A 971 -0.48 -12.22 4.11
CA ALA A 971 0.85 -11.60 3.95
C ALA A 971 1.70 -12.30 2.87
N ALA A 972 1.11 -13.22 2.10
CA ALA A 972 1.70 -13.70 0.85
C ALA A 972 1.77 -12.55 -0.17
N GLY A 973 2.92 -12.40 -0.85
CA GLY A 973 3.08 -11.50 -2.00
C GLY A 973 2.43 -12.08 -3.26
N GLU A 974 3.11 -11.97 -4.42
CA GLU A 974 2.65 -12.52 -5.72
C GLU A 974 2.72 -14.07 -5.80
N VAL A 975 2.25 -14.77 -4.77
CA VAL A 975 2.08 -16.22 -4.74
C VAL A 975 0.77 -16.55 -5.46
N LYS A 976 0.86 -17.21 -6.62
CA LYS A 976 -0.34 -17.73 -7.30
C LYS A 976 -0.91 -18.92 -6.53
N GLY A 977 -2.10 -18.72 -5.96
CA GLY A 977 -2.78 -19.66 -5.10
C GLY A 977 -2.82 -19.21 -3.64
N LEU A 978 -3.81 -19.68 -2.89
CA LEU A 978 -4.01 -19.21 -1.52
C LEU A 978 -3.05 -19.88 -0.55
N LYS A 979 -1.99 -19.16 -0.17
CA LYS A 979 -1.15 -19.52 0.97
C LYS A 979 -1.98 -19.59 2.26
N LEU A 980 -1.68 -20.56 3.12
CA LEU A 980 -2.31 -20.75 4.42
C LEU A 980 -1.35 -20.39 5.55
N SER A 981 -1.83 -19.62 6.52
CA SER A 981 -1.12 -19.37 7.77
C SER A 981 -1.31 -20.53 8.75
N GLY A 982 -2.44 -21.24 8.64
CA GLY A 982 -2.75 -22.40 9.46
C GLY A 982 -3.98 -23.18 8.99
N VAL A 983 -4.40 -24.11 9.85
CA VAL A 983 -5.68 -24.82 9.75
C VAL A 983 -6.32 -24.83 11.14
N ALA A 984 -7.65 -24.73 11.21
CA ALA A 984 -8.40 -24.83 12.45
C ALA A 984 -8.36 -26.27 12.97
N SER A 985 -7.99 -26.45 14.23
CA SER A 985 -7.84 -27.80 14.81
C SER A 985 -9.19 -28.49 14.99
N GLY A 986 -9.25 -29.78 14.66
CA GLY A 986 -10.48 -30.54 14.45
C GLY A 986 -11.22 -30.20 13.14
N GLY A 987 -10.69 -29.30 12.32
CA GLY A 987 -11.32 -28.86 11.07
C GLY A 987 -11.11 -29.84 9.90
N PRO A 988 -11.90 -29.71 8.82
CA PRO A 988 -11.76 -30.55 7.62
C PRO A 988 -10.36 -30.49 6.98
N ALA A 989 -9.71 -29.34 6.97
CA ALA A 989 -8.36 -29.15 6.41
C ALA A 989 -7.28 -29.88 7.21
N GLU A 990 -7.28 -29.76 8.55
CA GLU A 990 -6.39 -30.53 9.42
C GLU A 990 -6.62 -32.04 9.25
N THR A 991 -7.90 -32.45 9.18
CA THR A 991 -8.31 -33.85 8.94
C THR A 991 -7.83 -34.38 7.57
N ALA A 992 -7.82 -33.53 6.54
CA ALA A 992 -7.31 -33.84 5.20
C ALA A 992 -5.77 -33.80 5.08
N GLY A 993 -5.05 -33.41 6.14
CA GLY A 993 -3.59 -33.29 6.13
C GLY A 993 -3.02 -32.02 5.48
N VAL A 994 -3.89 -31.00 5.30
CA VAL A 994 -3.50 -29.62 4.96
C VAL A 994 -2.87 -28.95 6.19
N ARG A 995 -1.95 -28.01 5.99
CA ARG A 995 -1.10 -27.41 7.03
C ARG A 995 -0.91 -25.91 6.80
N GLY A 996 -0.51 -25.19 7.86
CA GLY A 996 0.09 -23.86 7.68
C GLY A 996 1.38 -23.97 6.85
N GLY A 997 1.60 -23.01 5.95
CA GLY A 997 2.67 -23.01 4.96
C GLY A 997 2.30 -23.64 3.60
N ASP A 998 1.15 -24.32 3.49
CA ASP A 998 0.62 -24.82 2.22
C ASP A 998 0.10 -23.66 1.34
N VAL A 999 0.25 -23.76 0.02
CA VAL A 999 -0.40 -22.87 -0.95
C VAL A 999 -1.46 -23.64 -1.73
N ILE A 1000 -2.74 -23.36 -1.52
CA ILE A 1000 -3.83 -23.97 -2.28
C ILE A 1000 -3.79 -23.43 -3.70
N VAL A 1001 -3.36 -24.26 -4.65
CA VAL A 1001 -3.31 -23.93 -6.09
C VAL A 1001 -4.52 -24.47 -6.86
N LYS A 1002 -5.27 -25.40 -6.26
CA LYS A 1002 -6.52 -25.96 -6.82
C LYS A 1002 -7.46 -26.45 -5.71
N LEU A 1003 -8.76 -26.26 -5.89
CA LEU A 1003 -9.82 -26.82 -5.03
C LEU A 1003 -10.99 -27.31 -5.90
N ALA A 1004 -11.37 -28.57 -5.74
CA ALA A 1004 -12.25 -29.31 -6.66
C ALA A 1004 -11.75 -29.24 -8.12
N SER A 1005 -12.51 -28.63 -9.04
CA SER A 1005 -12.07 -28.33 -10.41
C SER A 1005 -11.35 -26.99 -10.52
N GLN A 1006 -11.62 -26.05 -9.60
CA GLN A 1006 -11.16 -24.66 -9.69
C GLN A 1006 -9.66 -24.54 -9.46
N LYS A 1007 -8.98 -23.84 -10.37
CA LYS A 1007 -7.65 -23.29 -10.10
C LYS A 1007 -7.82 -22.11 -9.13
N ILE A 1008 -6.91 -21.99 -8.18
CA ILE A 1008 -6.84 -20.86 -7.26
C ILE A 1008 -5.62 -20.04 -7.64
N GLU A 1009 -5.80 -18.76 -7.97
CA GLU A 1009 -4.72 -17.78 -8.11
C GLU A 1009 -4.71 -16.77 -6.96
N ASP A 1010 -5.87 -16.42 -6.38
CA ASP A 1010 -5.98 -15.56 -5.19
C ASP A 1010 -6.99 -16.06 -4.11
N ILE A 1011 -7.35 -15.20 -3.14
CA ILE A 1011 -8.31 -15.52 -2.07
C ILE A 1011 -9.79 -15.38 -2.49
N TYR A 1012 -10.10 -14.58 -3.51
CA TYR A 1012 -11.45 -14.46 -4.04
C TYR A 1012 -11.81 -15.73 -4.82
N ASP A 1013 -10.88 -16.23 -5.65
CA ASP A 1013 -10.96 -17.57 -6.25
C ASP A 1013 -11.23 -18.65 -5.18
N TYR A 1014 -10.54 -18.56 -4.05
CA TYR A 1014 -10.67 -19.54 -2.97
C TYR A 1014 -12.02 -19.47 -2.25
N THR A 1015 -12.48 -18.25 -1.94
CA THR A 1015 -13.77 -18.01 -1.29
C THR A 1015 -14.90 -18.56 -2.15
N TYR A 1016 -14.83 -18.28 -3.45
CA TYR A 1016 -15.73 -18.77 -4.49
C TYR A 1016 -15.65 -20.30 -4.69
N ALA A 1017 -14.44 -20.87 -4.67
CA ALA A 1017 -14.24 -22.31 -4.73
C ALA A 1017 -14.81 -23.02 -3.49
N ILE A 1018 -14.86 -22.39 -2.31
CA ILE A 1018 -15.61 -22.90 -1.14
C ILE A 1018 -17.12 -22.86 -1.38
N GLU A 1019 -17.67 -21.79 -1.94
CA GLU A 1019 -19.12 -21.68 -2.23
C GLU A 1019 -19.62 -22.74 -3.22
N ALA A 1020 -18.76 -23.21 -4.12
CA ALA A 1020 -19.07 -24.28 -5.06
C ALA A 1020 -19.13 -25.70 -4.44
N LEU A 1021 -18.65 -25.90 -3.20
CA LEU A 1021 -18.51 -27.23 -2.63
C LEU A 1021 -19.79 -27.78 -2.01
N LYS A 1022 -20.05 -29.08 -2.24
CA LYS A 1022 -21.11 -29.82 -1.57
C LYS A 1022 -20.64 -30.28 -0.19
N ILE A 1023 -21.39 -29.92 0.84
CA ILE A 1023 -21.15 -30.36 2.22
C ILE A 1023 -21.20 -31.89 2.29
N GLY A 1024 -20.18 -32.50 2.91
CA GLY A 1024 -20.07 -33.96 3.04
C GLY A 1024 -19.56 -34.71 1.79
N GLU A 1025 -19.33 -34.04 0.66
CA GLU A 1025 -18.73 -34.66 -0.52
C GLU A 1025 -17.20 -34.50 -0.50
N THR A 1026 -16.44 -35.59 -0.65
CA THR A 1026 -14.98 -35.50 -0.66
C THR A 1026 -14.48 -34.97 -1.99
N VAL A 1027 -13.91 -33.78 -1.99
CA VAL A 1027 -13.32 -33.12 -3.16
C VAL A 1027 -11.79 -33.18 -3.14
N GLU A 1028 -11.19 -33.03 -4.32
CA GLU A 1028 -9.74 -32.82 -4.45
C GLU A 1028 -9.35 -31.44 -3.93
N ILE A 1029 -8.20 -31.35 -3.25
CA ILE A 1029 -7.51 -30.09 -2.99
C ILE A 1029 -6.03 -30.29 -3.32
N VAL A 1030 -5.45 -29.42 -4.14
CA VAL A 1030 -4.01 -29.47 -4.47
C VAL A 1030 -3.33 -28.31 -3.76
N VAL A 1031 -2.40 -28.66 -2.87
CA VAL A 1031 -1.57 -27.70 -2.16
C VAL A 1031 -0.13 -27.79 -2.64
N ASN A 1032 0.42 -26.69 -3.13
CA ASN A 1032 1.86 -26.58 -3.30
C ASN A 1032 2.50 -26.45 -1.91
N ARG A 1033 3.33 -27.43 -1.56
CA ARG A 1033 4.04 -27.54 -0.29
C ARG A 1033 5.53 -27.63 -0.59
N GLU A 1034 6.30 -26.65 -0.12
CA GLU A 1034 7.75 -26.56 -0.35
C GLU A 1034 8.14 -26.65 -1.86
N GLY A 1035 7.30 -26.12 -2.75
CA GLY A 1035 7.52 -26.14 -4.20
C GLY A 1035 6.97 -27.38 -4.92
N GLN A 1036 6.33 -28.32 -4.22
CA GLN A 1036 5.74 -29.53 -4.82
C GLN A 1036 4.22 -29.57 -4.65
N ASP A 1037 3.49 -29.84 -5.73
CA ASP A 1037 2.04 -30.00 -5.70
C ASP A 1037 1.64 -31.33 -5.04
N VAL A 1038 0.97 -31.24 -3.89
CA VAL A 1038 0.46 -32.36 -3.11
C VAL A 1038 -1.06 -32.41 -3.24
N THR A 1039 -1.56 -33.40 -3.98
CA THR A 1039 -2.98 -33.70 -4.05
C THR A 1039 -3.46 -34.38 -2.76
N LEU A 1040 -4.46 -33.78 -2.11
CA LEU A 1040 -5.14 -34.27 -0.92
C LEU A 1040 -6.65 -34.41 -1.20
N SER A 1041 -7.37 -35.03 -0.27
CA SER A 1041 -8.81 -35.23 -0.36
C SER A 1041 -9.48 -34.64 0.88
N ILE A 1042 -10.34 -33.62 0.69
CA ILE A 1042 -10.96 -32.85 1.76
C ILE A 1042 -12.49 -32.98 1.68
N THR A 1043 -13.15 -33.14 2.83
CA THR A 1043 -14.61 -33.31 2.91
C THR A 1043 -15.22 -32.11 3.64
N PRO A 1044 -15.92 -31.18 2.96
CA PRO A 1044 -16.38 -29.93 3.56
C PRO A 1044 -17.40 -30.14 4.67
N GLY A 1045 -17.22 -29.41 5.76
CA GLY A 1045 -18.21 -29.28 6.84
C GLY A 1045 -19.24 -28.18 6.55
N SER A 1046 -20.18 -28.02 7.47
CA SER A 1046 -21.21 -26.96 7.45
C SER A 1046 -21.05 -26.05 8.67
N ARG A 1047 -21.26 -24.74 8.51
CA ARG A 1047 -21.25 -23.78 9.64
C ARG A 1047 -22.52 -23.85 10.52
N ASP A 1048 -23.71 -23.85 9.92
CA ASP A 1048 -25.02 -23.69 10.59
C ASP A 1048 -25.47 -24.78 11.58
#